data_AF-A0ABD2GQA9-F1
#
_entry.id   AF-A0ABD2GQA9-F1
#
_cell.length_a   1.000
_cell.length_b   1.000
_cell.length_c   1.000
_cell.angle_alpha   90.00
_cell.angle_beta   90.00
_cell.angle_gamma   90.00
#
_symmetry.space_group_name_H-M   'P 1'
#
loop_
_entity.id
_entity.type
_entity.pdbx_description
1 polymer ?
#
loop_
_entity_poly.entity_id
_entity_poly.type
_entity_poly.pdbx_seq_one_letter_code
_entity_poly.pdbx_strand_id
1 'polypeptide(L)'
;MADNEDPKKGRKNRGTSKEVCGYPLSIFFIVVNEFCERFSYYGMRAVLVLYFKYFLLWDDDLATSIYHVFVAFCYLTPILGAIVADSWLGKFKTIIYLSIVYAIGQVTMAISAIHDITDYDRDGTPDNMTFHVVLSMVGLFLIALGTGGIKPCVAAFGGDQFGNHQEKQRRTFFSVFYLCINGGSLLSTIITPILRAQDCGIYSKQKCYSLAFGVPAALMLVALVVFIVGSGMYYKAEPQGNIMGSVCKCIGFAIKNRYKHRSKQYPKRQHWMDWSEEKYEKLLIAQIKMVLKVLFLYIPLPMFWTLFDQKGSRWTLQATNMDGNFGLLVIQPDQMQTVNPILILTLVPIMDSLIYPLIKKCGLNFTPLRRMTVGMVMAAIAFVCAAVVQLQIDITFPTFPSASESQLKLMNMGNTPVTCLLPGNEPLVLPAAQANENFFTFKEDIISVKIVGPEVTKSIPLVKGKRQKLLIPANINDNWLLTDALNSKPQQGNNAIRFINGMNTTLNVSTAGADFGLIEPFYFSNYSQIKYGKAIFTLQSGSQSCEYSRDFGFGSSYTFFIPSTLVIGQNCQGAITESEDIKPNSAHMALQIPQYFFITVGEVMFSVTGLEFSYSQAPSNMKAVLQAGWLLTVAVGNFIVLIVAELAKLPKQWAEYVLFASLLIAVCFIFSIMAHFYTYIDPTEIEAQFMKKVDEDDDDDKSLKKAEIEMVRKDSNKSDKDEDDPGKRTKM
;
A
#
# COMPACT_ATOMS: atom_id res chain seq x y z
N MET A 1 46.11 -11.39 39.59
CA MET A 1 46.19 -10.04 38.98
C MET A 1 45.42 -10.10 37.68
N ALA A 2 44.13 -9.78 37.76
CA ALA A 2 43.23 -9.71 36.62
C ALA A 2 43.07 -8.22 36.27
N ASP A 3 43.35 -7.87 35.03
CA ASP A 3 43.22 -6.51 34.53
C ASP A 3 41.76 -6.06 34.59
N ASN A 4 41.49 -5.09 35.45
CA ASN A 4 40.32 -4.22 35.37
C ASN A 4 40.47 -3.37 34.10
N GLU A 5 39.95 -3.84 32.97
CA GLU A 5 39.71 -2.99 31.82
C GLU A 5 38.54 -2.05 32.11
N ASP A 6 38.92 -0.84 32.53
CA ASP A 6 38.07 0.34 32.64
C ASP A 6 37.34 0.59 31.29
N PRO A 7 35.99 0.55 31.21
CA PRO A 7 35.21 0.61 29.97
C PRO A 7 35.31 1.95 29.21
N LYS A 8 36.13 2.88 29.71
CA LYS A 8 36.41 4.18 29.10
C LYS A 8 37.47 4.14 27.99
N LYS A 9 38.26 3.07 27.85
CA LYS A 9 39.36 3.02 26.85
C LYS A 9 38.95 2.72 25.40
N GLY A 10 37.79 2.08 25.16
CA GLY A 10 37.33 1.72 23.81
C GLY A 10 36.77 2.86 22.95
N ARG A 11 36.62 4.08 23.49
CA ARG A 11 35.94 5.21 22.80
C ARG A 11 36.86 6.33 22.31
N LYS A 12 38.19 6.16 22.36
CA LYS A 12 39.16 7.23 22.05
C LYS A 12 39.51 7.43 20.57
N ASN A 13 39.04 6.58 19.65
CA ASN A 13 39.32 6.70 18.21
C ASN A 13 38.07 7.03 17.37
N ARG A 14 37.27 8.02 17.78
CA ARG A 14 36.34 8.64 16.83
C ARG A 14 37.13 9.57 15.94
N GLY A 15 37.42 9.13 14.71
CA GLY A 15 37.97 9.98 13.67
C GLY A 15 37.17 11.29 13.61
N THR A 16 37.89 12.40 13.53
CA THR A 16 37.37 13.77 13.49
C THR A 16 36.48 13.97 12.27
N SER A 17 35.21 13.57 12.37
CA SER A 17 34.20 13.94 11.37
C SER A 17 34.05 15.45 11.41
N LYS A 18 34.26 16.12 10.28
CA LYS A 18 34.09 17.57 10.16
C LYS A 18 32.66 17.92 10.54
N GLU A 19 32.50 18.75 11.56
CA GLU A 19 31.19 19.23 12.01
C GLU A 19 30.79 20.46 11.19
N VAL A 20 29.54 20.47 10.70
CA VAL A 20 28.91 21.64 10.06
C VAL A 20 27.69 21.99 10.89
N CYS A 21 27.62 23.24 11.38
CA CYS A 21 26.53 23.70 12.26
C CYS A 21 26.31 22.81 13.51
N GLY A 22 27.38 22.17 14.02
CA GLY A 22 27.30 21.26 15.18
C GLY A 22 26.77 19.85 14.88
N TYR A 23 26.61 19.49 13.60
CA TYR A 23 26.27 18.14 13.14
C TYR A 23 27.44 17.50 12.39
N PRO A 24 27.69 16.19 12.53
CA PRO A 24 28.64 15.49 11.69
C PRO A 24 28.22 15.60 10.21
N LEU A 25 29.13 16.01 9.32
CA LEU A 25 28.83 16.16 7.88
C LEU A 25 28.33 14.84 7.25
N SER A 26 28.70 13.69 7.84
CA SER A 26 28.20 12.37 7.45
C SER A 26 26.67 12.25 7.50
N ILE A 27 25.98 12.99 8.37
CA ILE A 27 24.52 12.94 8.52
C ILE A 27 23.80 13.41 7.25
N PHE A 28 24.33 14.42 6.57
CA PHE A 28 23.69 14.97 5.37
C PHE A 28 23.51 13.89 4.29
N PHE A 29 24.52 13.04 4.09
CA PHE A 29 24.46 11.92 3.14
C PHE A 29 23.38 10.90 3.52
N ILE A 30 23.20 10.62 4.82
CA ILE A 30 22.18 9.69 5.32
C ILE A 30 20.77 10.26 5.11
N VAL A 31 20.58 11.56 5.37
CA VAL A 31 19.28 12.24 5.22
C VAL A 31 18.87 12.30 3.75
N VAL A 32 19.78 12.65 2.84
CA VAL A 32 19.51 12.65 1.39
C VAL A 32 19.21 11.24 0.89
N ASN A 33 19.99 10.25 1.33
CA ASN A 33 19.73 8.85 1.01
C ASN A 33 18.32 8.42 1.45
N GLU A 34 17.91 8.76 2.68
CA GLU A 34 16.58 8.43 3.20
C GLU A 34 15.48 9.11 2.37
N PHE A 35 15.62 10.40 2.06
CA PHE A 35 14.62 11.10 1.25
C PHE A 35 14.45 10.46 -0.14
N CYS A 36 15.56 10.19 -0.84
CA CYS A 36 15.54 9.57 -2.17
C CYS A 36 14.97 8.15 -2.15
N GLU A 37 15.33 7.33 -1.16
CA GLU A 37 14.77 5.98 -0.98
C GLU A 37 13.27 6.03 -0.71
N ARG A 38 12.82 6.93 0.18
CA ARG A 38 11.40 7.07 0.52
C ARG A 38 10.59 7.55 -0.67
N PHE A 39 11.10 8.51 -1.44
CA PHE A 39 10.50 8.91 -2.71
C PHE A 39 10.37 7.71 -3.65
N SER A 40 11.45 6.93 -3.81
CA SER A 40 11.47 5.78 -4.71
C SER A 40 10.44 4.72 -4.32
N TYR A 41 10.38 4.37 -3.04
CA TYR A 41 9.46 3.38 -2.51
C TYR A 41 8.00 3.79 -2.66
N TYR A 42 7.62 4.98 -2.17
CA TYR A 42 6.23 5.43 -2.19
C TYR A 42 5.75 5.76 -3.61
N GLY A 43 6.60 6.33 -4.46
CA GLY A 43 6.26 6.66 -5.84
C GLY A 43 5.94 5.42 -6.68
N MET A 44 6.83 4.42 -6.63
CA MET A 44 6.61 3.14 -7.32
C MET A 44 5.38 2.42 -6.76
N ARG A 45 5.23 2.37 -5.43
CA ARG A 45 4.08 1.72 -4.77
C ARG A 45 2.75 2.39 -5.13
N ALA A 46 2.70 3.72 -5.31
CA ALA A 46 1.46 4.44 -5.59
C ALA A 46 0.82 4.05 -6.93
N VAL A 47 1.64 3.83 -7.96
CA VAL A 47 1.18 3.50 -9.32
C VAL A 47 1.02 2.00 -9.58
N LEU A 48 1.51 1.16 -8.65
CA LEU A 48 1.71 -0.27 -8.88
C LEU A 48 0.42 -1.05 -9.17
N VAL A 49 -0.68 -0.75 -8.46
CA VAL A 49 -1.96 -1.45 -8.69
C VAL A 49 -2.55 -1.13 -10.07
N LEU A 50 -2.37 0.11 -10.56
CA LEU A 50 -2.81 0.51 -11.89
C LEU A 50 -1.94 -0.09 -12.99
N TYR A 51 -0.64 -0.28 -12.72
CA TYR A 51 0.24 -1.04 -13.60
C TYR A 51 -0.24 -2.48 -13.78
N PHE A 52 -0.56 -3.18 -12.69
CA PHE A 52 -1.11 -4.54 -12.79
C PHE A 52 -2.41 -4.59 -13.59
N LYS A 53 -3.33 -3.64 -13.35
CA LYS A 53 -4.63 -3.59 -14.03
C LYS A 53 -4.54 -3.25 -15.51
N TYR A 54 -3.82 -2.18 -15.85
CA TYR A 54 -3.86 -1.60 -17.19
C TYR A 54 -2.70 -2.00 -18.08
N PHE A 55 -1.55 -2.37 -17.52
CA PHE A 55 -0.38 -2.80 -18.29
C PHE A 55 -0.31 -4.32 -18.35
N LEU A 56 -0.36 -5.02 -17.21
CA LEU A 56 -0.34 -6.50 -17.18
C LEU A 56 -1.73 -7.13 -17.45
N LEU A 57 -2.76 -6.31 -17.58
CA LEU A 57 -4.14 -6.73 -17.91
C LEU A 57 -4.74 -7.71 -16.89
N TRP A 58 -4.35 -7.60 -15.62
CA TRP A 58 -4.93 -8.40 -14.54
C TRP A 58 -6.25 -7.79 -14.06
N ASP A 59 -7.13 -8.65 -13.55
CA ASP A 59 -8.35 -8.19 -12.87
C ASP A 59 -8.03 -7.50 -11.53
N ASP A 60 -9.04 -6.82 -10.99
CA ASP A 60 -8.92 -6.01 -9.78
C ASP A 60 -8.54 -6.84 -8.54
N ASP A 61 -8.94 -8.11 -8.47
CA ASP A 61 -8.68 -9.00 -7.34
C ASP A 61 -7.24 -9.54 -7.38
N LEU A 62 -6.77 -9.98 -8.55
CA LEU A 62 -5.40 -10.43 -8.75
C LEU A 62 -4.40 -9.27 -8.56
N ALA A 63 -4.70 -8.10 -9.13
CA ALA A 63 -3.89 -6.90 -8.95
C ALA A 63 -3.76 -6.51 -7.47
N THR A 64 -4.88 -6.52 -6.74
CA THR A 64 -4.90 -6.27 -5.28
C THR A 64 -4.11 -7.32 -4.52
N SER A 65 -4.24 -8.59 -4.90
CA SER A 65 -3.57 -9.70 -4.23
C SER A 65 -2.05 -9.61 -4.37
N ILE A 66 -1.53 -9.45 -5.58
CA ILE A 66 -0.07 -9.33 -5.80
C ILE A 66 0.48 -8.06 -5.14
N TYR A 67 -0.27 -6.96 -5.14
CA TYR A 67 0.10 -5.74 -4.41
C TYR A 67 0.31 -6.02 -2.91
N HIS A 68 -0.63 -6.70 -2.25
CA HIS A 68 -0.52 -7.00 -0.82
C HIS A 68 0.55 -8.06 -0.51
N VAL A 69 0.77 -9.04 -1.39
CA VAL A 69 1.93 -9.95 -1.28
C VAL A 69 3.22 -9.12 -1.27
N PHE A 70 3.41 -8.24 -2.26
CA PHE A 70 4.60 -7.39 -2.33
C PHE A 70 4.81 -6.56 -1.05
N VAL A 71 3.75 -5.90 -0.55
CA VAL A 71 3.82 -5.12 0.69
C VAL A 71 4.15 -6.03 1.88
N ALA A 72 3.54 -7.21 2.00
CA ALA A 72 3.81 -8.17 3.07
C ALA A 72 5.31 -8.56 3.09
N PHE A 73 5.88 -8.88 1.93
CA PHE A 73 7.30 -9.18 1.83
C PHE A 73 8.19 -7.99 2.22
N CYS A 74 7.85 -6.75 1.81
CA CYS A 74 8.59 -5.54 2.22
C CYS A 74 8.65 -5.32 3.73
N TYR A 75 7.68 -5.86 4.48
CA TYR A 75 7.60 -5.75 5.95
C TYR A 75 8.03 -7.03 6.69
N LEU A 76 8.21 -8.15 5.97
CA LEU A 76 8.74 -9.40 6.50
C LEU A 76 10.28 -9.49 6.41
N THR A 77 10.84 -9.07 5.27
CA THR A 77 12.30 -9.08 5.01
C THR A 77 13.15 -8.16 5.91
N PRO A 78 12.63 -7.14 6.64
CA PRO A 78 13.39 -6.45 7.69
C PRO A 78 14.00 -7.38 8.74
N ILE A 79 13.34 -8.48 9.09
CA ILE A 79 13.88 -9.46 10.05
C ILE A 79 15.19 -10.05 9.51
N LEU A 80 15.23 -10.37 8.22
CA LEU A 80 16.43 -10.89 7.55
C LEU A 80 17.53 -9.83 7.50
N GLY A 81 17.19 -8.59 7.14
CA GLY A 81 18.15 -7.48 7.10
C GLY A 81 18.81 -7.20 8.45
N ALA A 82 18.02 -7.21 9.53
CA ALA A 82 18.53 -7.05 10.89
C ALA A 82 19.49 -8.18 11.29
N ILE A 83 19.11 -9.44 11.03
CA ILE A 83 19.97 -10.60 11.35
C ILE A 83 21.30 -10.51 10.60
N VAL A 84 21.27 -10.17 9.31
CA VAL A 84 22.47 -10.03 8.47
C VAL A 84 23.37 -8.89 8.95
N ALA A 85 22.78 -7.74 9.29
CA ALA A 85 23.52 -6.59 9.83
C ALA A 85 24.17 -6.87 11.18
N ASP A 86 23.44 -7.46 12.12
CA ASP A 86 23.90 -7.62 13.50
C ASP A 86 24.83 -8.83 13.68
N SER A 87 24.68 -9.87 12.85
CA SER A 87 25.41 -11.13 13.01
C SER A 87 26.62 -11.29 12.08
N TRP A 88 26.60 -10.67 10.90
CA TRP A 88 27.57 -11.01 9.84
C TRP A 88 28.24 -9.81 9.19
N LEU A 89 27.48 -8.94 8.51
CA LEU A 89 28.05 -7.93 7.62
C LEU A 89 28.30 -6.58 8.29
N GLY A 90 27.62 -6.28 9.40
CA GLY A 90 27.54 -4.94 9.97
C GLY A 90 26.57 -4.03 9.19
N LYS A 91 25.96 -3.06 9.88
CA LYS A 91 24.91 -2.17 9.32
C LYS A 91 25.32 -1.52 8.00
N PHE A 92 26.55 -0.98 7.92
CA PHE A 92 27.02 -0.26 6.73
C PHE A 92 27.06 -1.13 5.47
N LYS A 93 27.66 -2.34 5.55
CA LYS A 93 27.76 -3.25 4.41
C LYS A 93 26.38 -3.79 4.02
N THR A 94 25.54 -4.12 5.01
CA THR A 94 24.16 -4.55 4.76
C THR A 94 23.38 -3.50 3.99
N ILE A 95 23.48 -2.22 4.37
CA ILE A 95 22.81 -1.13 3.64
C ILE A 95 23.28 -1.07 2.19
N ILE A 96 24.59 -1.13 1.92
CA ILE A 96 25.12 -1.08 0.55
C ILE A 96 24.64 -2.26 -0.29
N TYR A 97 24.88 -3.50 0.16
CA TYR A 97 24.56 -4.69 -0.65
C TYR A 97 23.06 -4.79 -0.94
N LEU A 98 22.21 -4.53 0.05
CA LEU A 98 20.76 -4.57 -0.15
C LEU A 98 20.24 -3.38 -0.96
N SER A 99 20.90 -2.21 -0.88
CA SER A 99 20.56 -1.07 -1.75
C SER A 99 20.94 -1.32 -3.21
N ILE A 100 22.01 -2.08 -3.49
CA ILE A 100 22.34 -2.53 -4.85
C ILE A 100 21.25 -3.47 -5.38
N VAL A 101 20.85 -4.46 -4.57
CA VAL A 101 19.73 -5.37 -4.91
C VAL A 101 18.45 -4.59 -5.16
N TYR A 102 18.18 -3.58 -4.33
CA TYR A 102 17.03 -2.70 -4.50
C TYR A 102 17.10 -1.92 -5.83
N ALA A 103 18.24 -1.28 -6.13
CA ALA A 103 18.42 -0.52 -7.35
C ALA A 103 18.25 -1.41 -8.60
N ILE A 104 18.80 -2.62 -8.60
CA ILE A 104 18.60 -3.61 -9.67
C ILE A 104 17.10 -3.92 -9.80
N GLY A 105 16.40 -4.19 -8.69
CA GLY A 105 14.96 -4.44 -8.72
C GLY A 105 14.15 -3.29 -9.33
N GLN A 106 14.46 -2.04 -8.99
CA GLN A 106 13.78 -0.86 -9.56
C GLN A 106 14.08 -0.68 -11.06
N VAL A 107 15.33 -0.90 -11.48
CA VAL A 107 15.69 -0.85 -12.91
C VAL A 107 14.98 -1.95 -13.69
N THR A 108 14.93 -3.17 -13.14
CA THR A 108 14.18 -4.29 -13.70
C THR A 108 12.69 -3.96 -13.87
N MET A 109 12.06 -3.34 -12.88
CA MET A 109 10.68 -2.84 -12.97
C MET A 109 10.49 -1.74 -14.03
N ALA A 110 11.45 -0.84 -14.19
CA ALA A 110 11.39 0.20 -15.21
C ALA A 110 11.47 -0.39 -16.62
N ILE A 111 12.34 -1.39 -16.83
CA ILE A 111 12.47 -2.12 -18.09
C ILE A 111 11.21 -2.95 -18.38
N SER A 112 10.63 -3.60 -17.36
CA SER A 112 9.41 -4.40 -17.54
C SER A 112 8.21 -3.57 -17.98
N ALA A 113 8.25 -2.24 -17.82
CA ALA A 113 7.16 -1.34 -18.17
C ALA A 113 7.31 -0.67 -19.56
N ILE A 114 8.19 -1.18 -20.43
CA ILE A 114 8.40 -0.67 -21.80
C ILE A 114 7.70 -1.59 -22.82
N HIS A 115 6.56 -1.18 -23.39
CA HIS A 115 5.83 -1.96 -24.42
C HIS A 115 6.73 -2.28 -25.62
N ASP A 116 7.44 -1.28 -26.14
CA ASP A 116 8.26 -1.36 -27.36
C ASP A 116 9.34 -2.46 -27.35
N ILE A 117 9.65 -3.09 -26.20
CA ILE A 117 10.60 -4.20 -26.14
C ILE A 117 10.05 -5.47 -26.78
N THR A 118 8.73 -5.70 -26.67
CA THR A 118 8.09 -6.92 -27.20
C THR A 118 6.93 -6.65 -28.15
N ASP A 119 6.68 -5.39 -28.49
CA ASP A 119 5.70 -4.96 -29.50
C ASP A 119 6.39 -4.90 -30.88
N TYR A 120 6.41 -6.03 -31.61
CA TYR A 120 7.07 -6.12 -32.93
C TYR A 120 6.18 -5.60 -34.06
N ASP A 121 4.86 -5.74 -33.92
CA ASP A 121 3.87 -5.32 -34.93
C ASP A 121 3.47 -3.83 -34.81
N ARG A 122 3.92 -3.17 -33.74
CA ARG A 122 3.74 -1.74 -33.44
C ARG A 122 2.27 -1.36 -33.25
N ASP A 123 1.45 -2.31 -32.79
CA ASP A 123 0.05 -2.06 -32.50
C ASP A 123 -0.17 -1.35 -31.15
N GLY A 124 0.90 -1.23 -30.35
CA GLY A 124 0.90 -0.59 -29.05
C GLY A 124 0.58 -1.52 -27.89
N THR A 125 0.49 -2.83 -28.14
CA THR A 125 0.33 -3.88 -27.14
C THR A 125 1.54 -4.83 -27.15
N PRO A 126 1.99 -5.35 -25.99
CA PRO A 126 3.11 -6.28 -25.97
C PRO A 126 2.74 -7.66 -26.54
N ASP A 127 3.47 -8.15 -27.56
CA ASP A 127 3.26 -9.49 -28.11
C ASP A 127 3.56 -10.59 -27.08
N ASN A 128 4.51 -10.33 -26.17
CA ASN A 128 4.92 -11.27 -25.13
C ASN A 128 4.68 -10.72 -23.72
N MET A 129 3.42 -10.76 -23.29
CA MET A 129 3.04 -10.38 -21.93
C MET A 129 3.77 -11.19 -20.84
N THR A 130 4.12 -12.46 -21.10
CA THR A 130 4.84 -13.31 -20.14
C THR A 130 6.20 -12.73 -19.76
N PHE A 131 6.92 -12.15 -20.72
CA PHE A 131 8.19 -11.48 -20.46
C PHE A 131 8.02 -10.33 -19.44
N HIS A 132 7.01 -9.48 -19.66
CA HIS A 132 6.71 -8.36 -18.78
C HIS A 132 6.30 -8.82 -17.37
N VAL A 133 5.46 -9.86 -17.27
CA VAL A 133 5.04 -10.44 -15.99
C VAL A 133 6.25 -10.99 -15.22
N VAL A 134 7.08 -11.83 -15.84
CA VAL A 134 8.23 -12.46 -15.17
C VAL A 134 9.21 -11.40 -14.67
N LEU A 135 9.55 -10.43 -15.53
CA LEU A 135 10.48 -9.37 -15.18
C LEU A 135 9.93 -8.49 -14.04
N SER A 136 8.62 -8.19 -14.06
CA SER A 136 7.95 -7.47 -12.98
C SER A 136 8.01 -8.24 -11.66
N MET A 137 7.74 -9.55 -11.66
CA MET A 137 7.76 -10.36 -10.43
C MET A 137 9.17 -10.47 -9.84
N VAL A 138 10.18 -10.65 -10.69
CA VAL A 138 11.59 -10.61 -10.27
C VAL A 138 11.95 -9.23 -9.70
N GLY A 139 11.56 -8.15 -10.40
CA GLY A 139 11.77 -6.78 -9.94
C GLY A 139 11.16 -6.51 -8.56
N LEU A 140 9.89 -6.85 -8.35
CA LEU A 140 9.19 -6.69 -7.08
C LEU A 140 9.82 -7.51 -5.94
N PHE A 141 10.24 -8.74 -6.23
CA PHE A 141 10.92 -9.57 -5.22
C PHE A 141 12.26 -8.96 -4.78
N LEU A 142 13.07 -8.50 -5.74
CA LEU A 142 14.34 -7.82 -5.45
C LEU A 142 14.11 -6.51 -4.68
N ILE A 143 13.09 -5.73 -5.06
CA ILE A 143 12.71 -4.53 -4.33
C ILE A 143 12.31 -4.86 -2.90
N ALA A 144 11.47 -5.87 -2.69
CA ALA A 144 11.00 -6.26 -1.35
C ALA A 144 12.15 -6.73 -0.45
N LEU A 145 13.13 -7.47 -0.99
CA LEU A 145 14.35 -7.82 -0.29
C LEU A 145 15.20 -6.59 0.05
N GLY A 146 15.38 -5.70 -0.93
CA GLY A 146 16.15 -4.47 -0.82
C GLY A 146 15.59 -3.51 0.23
N THR A 147 14.40 -2.95 0.00
CA THR A 147 13.77 -1.97 0.90
C THR A 147 13.57 -2.54 2.30
N GLY A 148 13.09 -3.78 2.41
CA GLY A 148 12.81 -4.36 3.72
C GLY A 148 14.09 -4.57 4.52
N GLY A 149 15.15 -5.10 3.91
CA GLY A 149 16.38 -5.35 4.66
C GLY A 149 17.21 -4.10 5.01
N ILE A 150 17.05 -2.98 4.29
CA ILE A 150 17.69 -1.70 4.66
C ILE A 150 16.93 -0.94 5.76
N LYS A 151 15.60 -1.05 5.83
CA LYS A 151 14.73 -0.33 6.80
C LYS A 151 15.23 -0.37 8.25
N PRO A 152 15.56 -1.53 8.85
CA PRO A 152 16.01 -1.58 10.24
C PRO A 152 17.43 -1.01 10.42
N CYS A 153 18.22 -0.94 9.35
CA CYS A 153 19.63 -0.59 9.40
C CYS A 153 19.87 0.91 9.29
N VAL A 154 19.18 1.64 8.39
CA VAL A 154 19.48 3.04 8.07
C VAL A 154 19.26 3.99 9.24
N ALA A 155 18.09 3.90 9.90
CA ALA A 155 17.79 4.75 11.06
C ALA A 155 18.75 4.49 12.22
N ALA A 156 19.08 3.23 12.49
CA ALA A 156 20.04 2.85 13.51
C ALA A 156 21.46 3.35 13.18
N PHE A 157 21.88 3.20 11.92
CA PHE A 157 23.19 3.65 11.44
C PHE A 157 23.35 5.18 11.51
N GLY A 158 22.29 5.94 11.21
CA GLY A 158 22.25 7.39 11.39
C GLY A 158 22.36 7.81 12.86
N GLY A 159 21.67 7.10 13.75
CA GLY A 159 21.78 7.32 15.20
C GLY A 159 23.19 7.07 15.74
N ASP A 160 23.90 6.08 15.21
CA ASP A 160 25.25 5.70 15.62
C ASP A 160 26.32 6.75 15.28
N GLN A 161 26.02 7.72 14.40
CA GLN A 161 26.96 8.78 14.02
C GLN A 161 27.15 9.84 15.11
N PHE A 162 26.26 9.90 16.10
CA PHE A 162 26.29 10.90 17.17
C PHE A 162 27.07 10.42 18.39
N GLY A 163 27.75 11.35 19.05
CA GLY A 163 28.35 11.11 20.36
C GLY A 163 27.38 11.14 21.52
N ASN A 164 27.79 10.59 22.68
CA ASN A 164 26.97 10.64 23.90
C ASN A 164 26.70 12.08 24.35
N HIS A 165 27.60 13.01 24.04
CA HIS A 165 27.43 14.44 24.34
C HIS A 165 26.50 15.17 23.35
N GLN A 166 26.02 14.51 22.28
CA GLN A 166 25.20 15.10 21.21
C GLN A 166 23.74 14.66 21.25
N GLU A 167 23.16 14.47 22.44
CA GLU A 167 21.78 13.97 22.54
C GLU A 167 20.75 14.91 21.90
N LYS A 168 20.95 16.23 22.01
CA LYS A 168 20.08 17.24 21.40
C LYS A 168 20.14 17.19 19.87
N GLN A 169 21.34 17.07 19.29
CA GLN A 169 21.49 16.91 17.83
C GLN A 169 20.86 15.60 17.35
N ARG A 170 21.07 14.50 18.08
CA ARG A 170 20.49 13.18 17.76
C ARG A 170 18.96 13.21 17.73
N ARG A 171 18.31 13.87 18.70
CA ARG A 171 16.83 14.06 18.68
C ARG A 171 16.38 14.84 17.45
N THR A 172 17.07 15.94 17.16
CA THR A 172 16.76 16.78 15.98
C THR A 172 16.94 16.01 14.67
N PHE A 173 17.96 15.15 14.57
CA PHE A 173 18.16 14.26 13.44
C PHE A 173 16.96 13.36 13.19
N PHE A 174 16.41 12.72 14.23
CA PHE A 174 15.22 11.88 14.07
C PHE A 174 13.99 12.67 13.63
N SER A 175 13.84 13.93 14.06
CA SER A 175 12.79 14.82 13.56
C SER A 175 12.97 15.15 12.07
N VAL A 176 14.19 15.46 11.63
CA VAL A 176 14.50 15.69 10.21
C VAL A 176 14.28 14.42 9.39
N PHE A 177 14.68 13.26 9.93
CA PHE A 177 14.46 11.96 9.30
C PHE A 177 12.96 11.69 9.07
N TYR A 178 12.13 11.97 10.07
CA TYR A 178 10.68 11.89 9.97
C TYR A 178 10.11 12.86 8.92
N LEU A 179 10.63 14.09 8.85
CA LEU A 179 10.27 15.06 7.81
C LEU A 179 10.63 14.55 6.42
N CYS A 180 11.80 13.94 6.23
CA CYS A 180 12.21 13.36 4.95
C CYS A 180 11.33 12.18 4.51
N ILE A 181 10.89 11.33 5.43
CA ILE A 181 9.95 10.24 5.13
C ILE A 181 8.63 10.79 4.59
N ASN A 182 8.02 11.73 5.32
CA ASN A 182 6.73 12.30 4.92
C ASN A 182 6.86 13.18 3.68
N GLY A 183 7.93 13.97 3.56
CA GLY A 183 8.21 14.79 2.37
C GLY A 183 8.45 13.94 1.12
N GLY A 184 9.22 12.85 1.24
CA GLY A 184 9.44 11.89 0.15
C GLY A 184 8.14 11.21 -0.29
N SER A 185 7.31 10.77 0.67
CA SER A 185 5.99 10.19 0.39
C SER A 185 5.04 11.19 -0.28
N LEU A 186 4.99 12.43 0.23
CA LEU A 186 4.15 13.49 -0.33
C LEU A 186 4.52 13.81 -1.77
N LEU A 187 5.81 14.07 -2.04
CA LEU A 187 6.27 14.46 -3.37
C LEU A 187 6.15 13.32 -4.37
N SER A 188 6.46 12.09 -3.96
CA SER A 188 6.39 10.93 -4.86
C SER A 188 4.96 10.57 -5.25
N THR A 189 4.00 10.65 -4.32
CA THR A 189 2.57 10.41 -4.61
C THR A 189 1.94 11.49 -5.49
N ILE A 190 2.56 12.67 -5.60
CA ILE A 190 2.15 13.70 -6.56
C ILE A 190 2.84 13.49 -7.92
N ILE A 191 4.17 13.42 -7.92
CA ILE A 191 4.98 13.46 -9.14
C ILE A 191 4.86 12.16 -9.93
N THR A 192 4.98 11.00 -9.29
CA THR A 192 5.02 9.72 -10.02
C THR A 192 3.72 9.41 -10.78
N PRO A 193 2.52 9.63 -10.22
CA PRO A 193 1.28 9.56 -10.98
C PRO A 193 1.17 10.55 -12.15
N ILE A 194 1.71 11.78 -12.00
CA ILE A 194 1.74 12.76 -13.09
C ILE A 194 2.61 12.26 -14.25
N LEU A 195 3.76 11.64 -13.94
CA LEU A 195 4.64 11.02 -14.92
C LEU A 195 3.95 9.83 -15.61
N ARG A 196 3.25 8.99 -14.86
CA ARG A 196 2.43 7.87 -15.40
C ARG A 196 1.36 8.35 -16.36
N ALA A 197 0.71 9.48 -16.05
CA ALA A 197 -0.40 10.01 -16.83
C ALA A 197 0.02 10.59 -18.19
N GLN A 198 1.32 10.88 -18.39
CA GLN A 198 1.86 11.30 -19.68
C GLN A 198 1.77 10.17 -20.70
N ASP A 199 1.64 10.57 -21.97
CA ASP A 199 1.68 9.63 -23.09
C ASP A 199 3.13 9.55 -23.61
N CYS A 200 3.71 8.34 -23.68
CA CYS A 200 5.07 8.08 -24.14
C CYS A 200 5.15 6.75 -24.94
N GLY A 201 6.26 6.56 -25.66
CA GLY A 201 6.49 5.43 -26.55
C GLY A 201 7.09 5.91 -27.86
N ILE A 202 7.90 5.08 -28.51
CA ILE A 202 8.65 5.47 -29.72
C ILE A 202 7.73 5.37 -30.94
N TYR A 203 6.96 4.29 -31.05
CA TYR A 203 6.10 4.00 -32.20
C TYR A 203 4.62 4.20 -31.89
N SER A 204 4.17 3.78 -30.70
CA SER A 204 2.80 3.96 -30.22
C SER A 204 2.78 4.86 -28.98
N LYS A 205 1.79 5.74 -28.85
CA LYS A 205 1.66 6.63 -27.67
C LYS A 205 0.83 5.92 -26.60
N GLN A 206 1.47 5.50 -25.52
CA GLN A 206 0.85 4.76 -24.40
C GLN A 206 1.08 5.47 -23.06
N LYS A 207 0.40 5.03 -21.99
CA LYS A 207 0.63 5.58 -20.65
C LYS A 207 2.02 5.22 -20.13
N CYS A 208 2.73 6.21 -19.59
CA CYS A 208 4.16 6.11 -19.34
C CYS A 208 4.55 5.46 -18.00
N TYR A 209 4.30 4.16 -17.87
CA TYR A 209 4.75 3.39 -16.70
C TYR A 209 6.28 3.28 -16.60
N SER A 210 6.97 3.20 -17.75
CA SER A 210 8.43 3.18 -17.80
C SER A 210 9.07 4.41 -17.15
N LEU A 211 8.53 5.61 -17.39
CA LEU A 211 8.99 6.83 -16.73
C LEU A 211 8.58 6.87 -15.26
N ALA A 212 7.36 6.42 -14.94
CA ALA A 212 6.85 6.37 -13.57
C ALA A 212 7.68 5.44 -12.67
N PHE A 213 8.25 4.35 -13.20
CA PHE A 213 9.19 3.48 -12.48
C PHE A 213 10.65 3.89 -12.64
N GLY A 214 11.01 4.48 -13.80
CA GLY A 214 12.37 4.92 -14.11
C GLY A 214 12.87 6.06 -13.23
N VAL A 215 12.01 7.04 -12.91
CA VAL A 215 12.38 8.15 -12.00
C VAL A 215 12.66 7.64 -10.57
N PRO A 216 11.79 6.82 -9.94
CA PRO A 216 12.12 6.09 -8.71
C PRO A 216 13.42 5.28 -8.80
N ALA A 217 13.68 4.59 -9.91
CA ALA A 217 14.91 3.82 -10.08
C ALA A 217 16.16 4.70 -10.10
N ALA A 218 16.13 5.82 -10.84
CA ALA A 218 17.19 6.80 -10.89
C ALA A 218 17.46 7.42 -9.51
N LEU A 219 16.41 7.79 -8.77
CA LEU A 219 16.55 8.32 -7.42
C LEU A 219 17.10 7.28 -6.43
N MET A 220 16.77 6.00 -6.58
CA MET A 220 17.37 4.94 -5.76
C MET A 220 18.87 4.77 -6.05
N LEU A 221 19.28 4.87 -7.32
CA LEU A 221 20.69 4.89 -7.70
C LEU A 221 21.42 6.10 -7.12
N VAL A 222 20.80 7.29 -7.17
CA VAL A 222 21.33 8.50 -6.52
C VAL A 222 21.46 8.29 -5.01
N ALA A 223 20.46 7.71 -4.35
CA ALA A 223 20.51 7.40 -2.92
C ALA A 223 21.74 6.54 -2.58
N LEU A 224 21.94 5.45 -3.34
CA LEU A 224 23.08 4.54 -3.19
C LEU A 224 24.43 5.26 -3.40
N VAL A 225 24.55 6.05 -4.47
CA VAL A 225 25.79 6.79 -4.79
C VAL A 225 26.11 7.79 -3.68
N VAL A 226 25.13 8.59 -3.26
CA VAL A 226 25.28 9.56 -2.16
C VAL A 226 25.70 8.86 -0.87
N PHE A 227 25.09 7.72 -0.54
CA PHE A 227 25.46 6.95 0.63
C PHE A 227 26.90 6.43 0.56
N ILE A 228 27.33 5.91 -0.60
CA ILE A 228 28.71 5.42 -0.80
C ILE A 228 29.74 6.56 -0.74
N VAL A 229 29.43 7.73 -1.30
CA VAL A 229 30.34 8.89 -1.24
C VAL A 229 30.63 9.30 0.21
N GLY A 230 29.64 9.20 1.10
CA GLY A 230 29.83 9.44 2.54
C GLY A 230 30.65 8.35 3.28
N SER A 231 31.02 7.25 2.62
CA SER A 231 31.62 6.06 3.27
C SER A 231 32.92 6.30 4.04
N GLY A 232 33.72 7.28 3.64
CA GLY A 232 34.94 7.68 4.33
C GLY A 232 34.68 8.45 5.63
N MET A 233 33.46 8.96 5.82
CA MET A 233 33.09 9.83 6.93
C MET A 233 32.25 9.15 8.00
N TYR A 234 31.73 7.95 7.73
CA TYR A 234 30.87 7.26 8.67
C TYR A 234 31.64 6.57 9.79
N TYR A 235 31.09 6.67 10.99
CA TYR A 235 31.41 5.74 12.06
C TYR A 235 30.75 4.39 11.76
N LYS A 236 31.56 3.33 11.69
CA LYS A 236 31.13 1.95 11.37
C LYS A 236 31.31 1.10 12.63
N ALA A 237 30.23 0.93 13.38
CA ALA A 237 30.22 0.06 14.55
C ALA A 237 30.42 -1.42 14.14
N GLU A 238 31.13 -2.17 14.98
CA GLU A 238 31.27 -3.61 14.83
C GLU A 238 29.94 -4.35 15.08
N PRO A 239 29.70 -5.50 14.46
CA PRO A 239 28.47 -6.28 14.67
C PRO A 239 28.32 -6.71 16.14
N GLN A 240 27.18 -6.39 16.77
CA GLN A 240 26.96 -6.63 18.21
C GLN A 240 26.43 -8.04 18.56
N GLY A 241 26.50 -8.99 17.63
CA GLY A 241 26.03 -10.36 17.85
C GLY A 241 24.49 -10.47 17.79
N ASN A 242 23.99 -11.71 17.69
CA ASN A 242 22.59 -11.97 17.37
C ASN A 242 21.69 -12.04 18.61
N ILE A 243 21.28 -10.88 19.14
CA ILE A 243 20.33 -10.78 20.27
C ILE A 243 19.04 -11.55 19.96
N MET A 244 18.50 -11.42 18.73
CA MET A 244 17.30 -12.13 18.29
C MET A 244 17.49 -13.66 18.36
N GLY A 245 18.67 -14.15 17.93
CA GLY A 245 19.06 -15.55 18.02
C GLY A 245 19.15 -16.04 19.46
N SER A 246 19.69 -15.24 20.37
CA SER A 246 19.74 -15.54 21.81
C SER A 246 18.35 -15.64 22.42
N VAL A 247 17.43 -14.72 22.07
CA VAL A 247 16.02 -14.76 22.51
C VAL A 247 15.32 -16.02 22.01
N CYS A 248 15.43 -16.35 20.72
CA CYS A 248 14.82 -17.54 20.14
C CYS A 248 15.37 -18.84 20.76
N LYS A 249 16.69 -18.94 20.99
CA LYS A 249 17.32 -20.09 21.65
C LYS A 249 16.90 -20.22 23.11
N CYS A 250 16.75 -19.11 23.84
CA CYS A 250 16.27 -19.10 25.22
C CYS A 250 14.81 -19.57 25.30
N ILE A 251 13.92 -19.04 24.45
CA ILE A 251 12.51 -19.47 24.35
C ILE A 251 12.43 -20.96 24.00
N GLY A 252 13.16 -21.40 22.97
CA GLY A 252 13.18 -22.80 22.54
C GLY A 252 13.69 -23.75 23.62
N PHE A 253 14.72 -23.34 24.36
CA PHE A 253 15.22 -24.09 25.52
C PHE A 253 14.16 -24.18 26.63
N ALA A 254 13.52 -23.07 26.99
CA ALA A 254 12.47 -23.07 28.01
C ALA A 254 11.30 -24.00 27.64
N ILE A 255 10.84 -23.96 26.38
CA ILE A 255 9.77 -24.84 25.89
C ILE A 255 10.21 -26.31 25.94
N LYS A 256 11.39 -26.63 25.41
CA LYS A 256 11.94 -28.00 25.43
C LYS A 256 12.07 -28.54 26.85
N ASN A 257 12.58 -27.72 27.77
CA ASN A 257 12.81 -28.10 29.16
C ASN A 257 11.48 -28.29 29.92
N ARG A 258 10.48 -27.45 29.63
CA ARG A 258 9.11 -27.59 30.15
C ARG A 258 8.45 -28.90 29.69
N TYR A 259 8.60 -29.27 28.42
CA TYR A 259 8.06 -30.53 27.90
C TYR A 259 8.79 -31.75 28.49
N LYS A 260 10.12 -31.68 28.64
CA LYS A 260 10.93 -32.76 29.21
C LYS A 260 10.63 -33.03 30.70
N HIS A 261 10.32 -31.98 31.47
CA HIS A 261 10.09 -32.06 32.91
C HIS A 261 8.61 -31.92 33.31
N ARG A 262 7.67 -32.30 32.42
CA ARG A 262 6.21 -32.21 32.63
C ARG A 262 5.66 -33.18 33.70
N SER A 263 6.49 -34.05 34.27
CA SER A 263 6.11 -35.01 35.31
C SER A 263 5.84 -34.33 36.66
N LYS A 264 4.96 -34.92 37.50
CA LYS A 264 4.60 -34.44 38.86
C LYS A 264 5.79 -34.32 39.84
N GLN A 265 6.96 -34.81 39.46
CA GLN A 265 8.15 -34.94 40.30
C GLN A 265 8.99 -33.65 40.41
N TYR A 266 8.73 -32.64 39.56
CA TYR A 266 9.43 -31.36 39.59
C TYR A 266 8.53 -30.23 40.13
N PRO A 267 9.06 -29.33 40.97
CA PRO A 267 8.29 -28.21 41.53
C PRO A 267 7.80 -27.28 40.40
N LYS A 268 6.54 -26.85 40.49
CA LYS A 268 5.95 -25.90 39.53
C LYS A 268 6.64 -24.55 39.67
N ARG A 269 7.20 -24.03 38.57
CA ARG A 269 7.73 -22.67 38.46
C ARG A 269 6.58 -21.64 38.31
N GLN A 270 6.79 -20.39 38.75
CA GLN A 270 5.76 -19.33 38.67
C GLN A 270 5.46 -18.92 37.22
N HIS A 271 6.48 -18.83 36.35
CA HIS A 271 6.32 -18.56 34.93
C HIS A 271 6.98 -19.65 34.07
N TRP A 272 6.42 -19.92 32.89
CA TRP A 272 6.94 -20.99 32.01
C TRP A 272 8.34 -20.70 31.44
N MET A 273 8.76 -19.44 31.45
CA MET A 273 10.11 -19.06 31.02
C MET A 273 11.20 -19.41 32.05
N ASP A 274 10.83 -19.62 33.32
CA ASP A 274 11.79 -19.89 34.41
C ASP A 274 12.50 -21.25 34.24
N TRP A 275 11.99 -22.10 33.35
CA TRP A 275 12.63 -23.33 32.91
C TRP A 275 13.96 -23.11 32.14
N SER A 276 14.32 -21.85 31.87
CA SER A 276 15.59 -21.46 31.26
C SER A 276 16.65 -20.95 32.26
N GLU A 277 16.31 -20.83 33.55
CA GLU A 277 17.24 -20.36 34.61
C GLU A 277 18.50 -21.22 34.73
N GLU A 278 18.44 -22.50 34.35
CA GLU A 278 19.58 -23.42 34.38
C GLU A 278 20.70 -23.04 33.42
N LYS A 279 20.39 -22.27 32.35
CA LYS A 279 21.32 -21.98 31.26
C LYS A 279 21.48 -20.49 30.95
N TYR A 280 20.50 -19.67 31.30
CA TYR A 280 20.47 -18.25 30.95
C TYR A 280 20.33 -17.37 32.18
N GLU A 281 20.92 -16.18 32.12
CA GLU A 281 20.87 -15.20 33.19
C GLU A 281 19.43 -14.76 33.53
N LYS A 282 19.15 -14.57 34.82
CA LYS A 282 17.83 -14.15 35.31
C LYS A 282 17.37 -12.82 34.70
N LEU A 283 18.30 -11.89 34.46
CA LEU A 283 18.01 -10.61 33.80
C LEU A 283 17.50 -10.82 32.38
N LEU A 284 18.19 -11.64 31.57
CA LEU A 284 17.77 -11.97 30.21
C LEU A 284 16.37 -12.62 30.20
N ILE A 285 16.11 -13.53 31.14
CA ILE A 285 14.81 -14.19 31.29
C ILE A 285 13.71 -13.17 31.61
N ALA A 286 13.96 -12.23 32.53
CA ALA A 286 13.02 -11.17 32.87
C ALA A 286 12.76 -10.24 31.66
N GLN A 287 13.79 -9.87 30.92
CA GLN A 287 13.67 -9.07 29.69
C GLN A 287 12.84 -9.78 28.62
N ILE A 288 13.03 -11.09 28.41
CA ILE A 288 12.21 -11.84 27.44
C ILE A 288 10.75 -11.93 27.92
N LYS A 289 10.48 -12.08 29.21
CA LYS A 289 9.10 -12.04 29.74
C LYS A 289 8.41 -10.70 29.42
N MET A 290 9.12 -9.58 29.56
CA MET A 290 8.60 -8.25 29.20
C MET A 290 8.25 -8.17 27.71
N VAL A 291 9.18 -8.59 26.84
CA VAL A 291 8.98 -8.61 25.38
C VAL A 291 7.79 -9.49 24.99
N LEU A 292 7.69 -10.71 25.54
CA LEU A 292 6.59 -11.63 25.24
C LEU A 292 5.23 -11.07 25.65
N LYS A 293 5.17 -10.31 26.75
CA LYS A 293 3.94 -9.65 27.20
C LYS A 293 3.47 -8.58 26.20
N VAL A 294 4.40 -7.83 25.61
CA VAL A 294 4.09 -6.85 24.55
C VAL A 294 3.73 -7.55 23.23
N LEU A 295 4.48 -8.59 22.83
CA LEU A 295 4.18 -9.38 21.63
C LEU A 295 2.81 -10.07 21.71
N PHE A 296 2.36 -10.45 22.91
CA PHE A 296 1.00 -10.96 23.11
C PHE A 296 -0.06 -9.89 22.77
N LEU A 297 0.16 -8.62 23.14
CA LEU A 297 -0.70 -7.51 22.72
C LEU A 297 -0.64 -7.22 21.21
N TYR A 298 0.37 -7.70 20.50
CA TYR A 298 0.48 -7.51 19.06
C TYR A 298 -0.45 -8.40 18.24
N ILE A 299 -0.93 -9.51 18.78
CA ILE A 299 -1.75 -10.50 18.06
C ILE A 299 -2.96 -9.88 17.33
N PRO A 300 -3.71 -8.93 17.93
CA PRO A 300 -4.85 -8.28 17.26
C PRO A 300 -4.46 -7.20 16.24
N LEU A 301 -3.24 -6.65 16.31
CA LEU A 301 -2.82 -5.48 15.53
C LEU A 301 -2.78 -5.66 14.00
N PRO A 302 -2.49 -6.85 13.44
CA PRO A 302 -2.53 -7.09 12.00
C PRO A 302 -3.82 -6.60 11.33
N MET A 303 -4.97 -6.70 12.00
CA MET A 303 -6.25 -6.27 11.42
C MET A 303 -6.31 -4.78 11.11
N PHE A 304 -5.62 -3.93 11.87
CA PHE A 304 -5.53 -2.51 11.53
C PHE A 304 -4.81 -2.32 10.19
N TRP A 305 -3.70 -3.04 9.99
CA TRP A 305 -2.90 -2.97 8.76
C TRP A 305 -3.64 -3.56 7.56
N THR A 306 -4.46 -4.60 7.76
CA THR A 306 -5.37 -5.16 6.75
C THR A 306 -6.27 -4.08 6.15
N LEU A 307 -6.74 -3.11 6.94
CA LEU A 307 -7.57 -2.00 6.45
C LEU A 307 -6.70 -0.86 5.91
N PHE A 308 -5.67 -0.48 6.66
CA PHE A 308 -4.84 0.68 6.35
C PHE A 308 -4.16 0.59 4.98
N ASP A 309 -3.60 -0.56 4.62
CA ASP A 309 -2.84 -0.71 3.37
C ASP A 309 -3.73 -0.80 2.11
N GLN A 310 -5.05 -0.95 2.24
CA GLN A 310 -5.97 -0.99 1.10
C GLN A 310 -6.12 0.36 0.40
N LYS A 311 -5.69 1.46 1.03
CA LYS A 311 -5.70 2.78 0.41
C LYS A 311 -4.81 2.89 -0.83
N GLY A 312 -3.83 1.99 -0.96
CA GLY A 312 -2.96 1.90 -2.13
C GLY A 312 -3.42 0.91 -3.20
N SER A 313 -4.44 0.08 -2.91
CA SER A 313 -5.01 -0.92 -3.81
C SER A 313 -6.49 -0.63 -4.09
N ARG A 314 -7.40 -1.18 -3.28
CA ARG A 314 -8.86 -1.10 -3.46
C ARG A 314 -9.38 0.34 -3.56
N TRP A 315 -8.85 1.29 -2.77
CA TRP A 315 -9.32 2.68 -2.84
C TRP A 315 -8.82 3.39 -4.11
N THR A 316 -7.63 3.04 -4.60
CA THR A 316 -7.14 3.52 -5.91
C THR A 316 -8.04 2.99 -7.02
N LEU A 317 -8.43 1.71 -6.98
CA LEU A 317 -9.36 1.09 -7.92
C LEU A 317 -10.78 1.67 -7.82
N GLN A 318 -11.24 1.99 -6.61
CA GLN A 318 -12.49 2.71 -6.41
C GLN A 318 -12.44 4.09 -7.10
N ALA A 319 -11.33 4.82 -6.96
CA ALA A 319 -11.13 6.13 -7.58
C ALA A 319 -11.11 6.08 -9.12
N THR A 320 -10.74 4.95 -9.76
CA THR A 320 -10.78 4.85 -11.25
C THR A 320 -12.19 4.98 -11.83
N ASN A 321 -13.21 4.79 -10.99
CA ASN A 321 -14.61 4.84 -11.36
C ASN A 321 -15.31 6.14 -10.92
N MET A 322 -14.53 7.15 -10.54
CA MET A 322 -15.01 8.43 -10.02
C MET A 322 -14.68 9.57 -10.99
N ASP A 323 -15.30 10.73 -10.79
CA ASP A 323 -14.96 11.98 -11.46
C ASP A 323 -13.75 12.64 -10.77
N GLY A 324 -12.67 12.80 -11.53
CA GLY A 324 -11.42 13.41 -11.10
C GLY A 324 -11.30 14.91 -11.38
N ASN A 325 -12.34 15.56 -11.90
CA ASN A 325 -12.31 16.97 -12.22
C ASN A 325 -12.54 17.86 -10.98
N PHE A 326 -11.46 18.47 -10.47
CA PHE A 326 -11.51 19.48 -9.39
C PHE A 326 -11.63 20.92 -9.93
N GLY A 327 -12.05 21.10 -11.18
CA GLY A 327 -12.20 22.39 -11.86
C GLY A 327 -10.90 22.89 -12.46
N LEU A 328 -9.93 23.29 -11.62
CA LEU A 328 -8.65 23.85 -12.10
C LEU A 328 -7.65 22.77 -12.57
N LEU A 329 -7.81 21.55 -12.06
CA LEU A 329 -6.88 20.46 -12.26
C LEU A 329 -7.63 19.13 -12.21
N VAL A 330 -7.20 18.18 -13.03
CA VAL A 330 -7.75 16.81 -13.04
C VAL A 330 -6.83 15.91 -12.25
N ILE A 331 -7.33 15.40 -11.13
CA ILE A 331 -6.63 14.48 -10.24
C ILE A 331 -6.71 13.07 -10.80
N GLN A 332 -5.56 12.39 -10.83
CA GLN A 332 -5.49 10.97 -11.17
C GLN A 332 -5.91 10.09 -9.98
N PRO A 333 -6.48 8.90 -10.21
CA PRO A 333 -6.95 8.01 -9.13
C PRO A 333 -5.89 7.69 -8.07
N ASP A 334 -4.65 7.43 -8.51
CA ASP A 334 -3.49 7.12 -7.67
C ASP A 334 -2.95 8.32 -6.88
N GLN A 335 -3.26 9.56 -7.29
CA GLN A 335 -2.91 10.77 -6.53
C GLN A 335 -3.78 10.97 -5.28
N MET A 336 -4.91 10.28 -5.15
CA MET A 336 -5.71 10.33 -3.92
C MET A 336 -4.93 9.86 -2.69
N GLN A 337 -3.89 9.04 -2.90
CA GLN A 337 -2.97 8.62 -1.84
C GLN A 337 -2.20 9.80 -1.20
N THR A 338 -2.03 10.92 -1.91
CA THR A 338 -1.38 12.15 -1.42
C THR A 338 -2.13 12.78 -0.25
N VAL A 339 -3.44 12.54 -0.13
CA VAL A 339 -4.24 13.05 0.99
C VAL A 339 -3.68 12.56 2.33
N ASN A 340 -3.20 11.32 2.39
CA ASN A 340 -2.68 10.74 3.63
C ASN A 340 -1.44 11.47 4.20
N PRO A 341 -0.31 11.64 3.47
CA PRO A 341 0.84 12.37 4.01
C PRO A 341 0.52 13.84 4.33
N ILE A 342 -0.37 14.51 3.58
CA ILE A 342 -0.84 15.87 3.95
C ILE A 342 -1.54 15.85 5.31
N LEU A 343 -2.45 14.89 5.50
CA LEU A 343 -3.17 14.73 6.75
C LEU A 343 -2.25 14.32 7.90
N ILE A 344 -1.24 13.46 7.70
CA ILE A 344 -0.28 13.13 8.76
C ILE A 344 0.46 14.39 9.22
N LEU A 345 1.02 15.15 8.27
CA LEU A 345 1.82 16.34 8.57
C LEU A 345 1.02 17.44 9.28
N THR A 346 -0.30 17.46 9.10
CA THR A 346 -1.21 18.42 9.74
C THR A 346 -1.80 17.87 11.05
N LEU A 347 -2.29 16.64 11.06
CA LEU A 347 -2.98 16.03 12.20
C LEU A 347 -2.03 15.67 13.34
N VAL A 348 -0.79 15.23 13.08
CA VAL A 348 0.15 14.88 14.17
C VAL A 348 0.38 16.07 15.11
N PRO A 349 0.77 17.27 14.62
CA PRO A 349 0.89 18.45 15.49
C PRO A 349 -0.41 18.84 16.20
N ILE A 350 -1.58 18.72 15.53
CA ILE A 350 -2.88 19.05 16.10
C ILE A 350 -3.26 18.08 17.23
N MET A 351 -3.02 16.79 17.04
CA MET A 351 -3.31 15.76 18.04
C MET A 351 -2.47 15.99 19.30
N ASP A 352 -1.16 16.22 19.13
CA ASP A 352 -0.23 16.40 20.25
C ASP A 352 -0.36 17.74 20.96
N SER A 353 -0.55 18.83 20.22
CA SER A 353 -0.53 20.20 20.78
C SER A 353 -1.90 20.68 21.25
N LEU A 354 -2.99 20.16 20.67
CA LEU A 354 -4.35 20.62 20.95
C LEU A 354 -5.23 19.51 21.53
N ILE A 355 -5.42 18.40 20.81
CA ILE A 355 -6.46 17.41 21.16
C ILE A 355 -6.10 16.64 22.44
N TYR A 356 -4.91 16.04 22.55
CA TYR A 356 -4.52 15.30 23.75
C TYR A 356 -4.47 16.18 25.01
N PRO A 357 -3.93 17.42 24.97
CA PRO A 357 -4.01 18.34 26.11
C PRO A 357 -5.45 18.70 26.50
N LEU A 358 -6.35 18.91 25.55
CA LEU A 358 -7.77 19.19 25.84
C LEU A 358 -8.47 17.99 26.49
N ILE A 359 -8.24 16.77 26.00
CA ILE A 359 -8.80 15.54 26.61
C ILE A 359 -8.30 15.40 28.05
N LYS A 360 -7.01 15.70 28.30
CA LYS A 360 -6.43 15.70 29.64
C LYS A 360 -7.08 16.77 30.54
N LYS A 361 -7.41 17.95 30.01
CA LYS A 361 -8.17 18.98 30.75
C LYS A 361 -9.60 18.55 31.09
N CYS A 362 -10.21 17.70 30.28
CA CYS A 362 -11.52 17.09 30.56
C CYS A 362 -11.47 15.96 31.62
N GLY A 363 -10.31 15.70 32.24
CA GLY A 363 -10.15 14.67 33.28
C GLY A 363 -10.09 13.23 32.77
N LEU A 364 -10.05 13.03 31.44
CA LEU A 364 -9.97 11.70 30.84
C LEU A 364 -8.51 11.28 30.67
N ASN A 365 -8.09 10.23 31.39
CA ASN A 365 -6.78 9.62 31.21
C ASN A 365 -6.76 8.80 29.91
N PHE A 366 -6.20 9.39 28.86
CA PHE A 366 -6.12 8.80 27.54
C PHE A 366 -4.79 8.05 27.35
N THR A 367 -4.74 6.85 27.92
CA THR A 367 -3.56 5.98 27.89
C THR A 367 -3.22 5.52 26.46
N PRO A 368 -1.96 5.12 26.17
CA PRO A 368 -1.57 4.68 24.82
C PRO A 368 -2.45 3.56 24.26
N LEU A 369 -2.78 2.55 25.07
CA LEU A 369 -3.65 1.45 24.63
C LEU A 369 -5.09 1.92 24.32
N ARG A 370 -5.64 2.88 25.08
CA ARG A 370 -6.96 3.48 24.77
C ARG A 370 -6.94 4.27 23.47
N ARG A 371 -5.84 4.99 23.19
CA ARG A 371 -5.65 5.70 21.91
C ARG A 371 -5.62 4.72 20.74
N MET A 372 -4.90 3.61 20.88
CA MET A 372 -4.86 2.56 19.86
C MET A 372 -6.25 1.95 19.61
N THR A 373 -7.03 1.70 20.67
CA THR A 373 -8.44 1.25 20.55
C THR A 373 -9.26 2.24 19.73
N VAL A 374 -9.22 3.54 20.07
CA VAL A 374 -9.95 4.56 19.31
C VAL A 374 -9.46 4.64 17.87
N GLY A 375 -8.15 4.47 17.63
CA GLY A 375 -7.58 4.42 16.28
C GLY A 375 -8.16 3.29 15.43
N MET A 376 -8.38 2.10 16.00
CA MET A 376 -9.07 1.00 15.32
C MET A 376 -10.53 1.30 15.02
N VAL A 377 -11.24 1.98 15.92
CA VAL A 377 -12.61 2.44 15.65
C VAL A 377 -12.64 3.45 14.51
N MET A 378 -11.72 4.40 14.46
CA MET A 378 -11.61 5.38 13.36
C MET A 378 -11.33 4.70 12.02
N ALA A 379 -10.46 3.69 11.99
CA ALA A 379 -10.21 2.89 10.79
C ALA A 379 -11.46 2.11 10.32
N ALA A 380 -12.27 1.60 11.25
CA ALA A 380 -13.53 0.95 10.90
C ALA A 380 -14.54 1.94 10.31
N ILE A 381 -14.65 3.15 10.89
CA ILE A 381 -15.49 4.24 10.35
C ILE A 381 -15.03 4.62 8.93
N ALA A 382 -13.72 4.69 8.68
CA ALA A 382 -13.18 4.95 7.34
C ALA A 382 -13.69 3.95 6.29
N PHE A 383 -13.80 2.67 6.66
CA PHE A 383 -14.31 1.63 5.76
C PHE A 383 -15.83 1.68 5.60
N VAL A 384 -16.57 2.13 6.62
CA VAL A 384 -18.00 2.44 6.45
C VAL A 384 -18.17 3.59 5.45
N CYS A 385 -17.35 4.65 5.54
CA CYS A 385 -17.33 5.72 4.54
C CYS A 385 -17.00 5.17 3.14
N ALA A 386 -15.99 4.30 3.01
CA ALA A 386 -15.63 3.68 1.74
C ALA A 386 -16.77 2.83 1.14
N ALA A 387 -17.54 2.12 1.98
CA ALA A 387 -18.73 1.40 1.55
C ALA A 387 -19.83 2.34 1.03
N VAL A 388 -20.08 3.46 1.71
CA VAL A 388 -21.06 4.47 1.27
C VAL A 388 -20.64 5.10 -0.06
N VAL A 389 -19.35 5.45 -0.21
CA VAL A 389 -18.80 5.95 -1.47
C VAL A 389 -18.98 4.90 -2.59
N GLN A 390 -18.73 3.63 -2.29
CA GLN A 390 -18.93 2.56 -3.28
C GLN A 390 -20.39 2.41 -3.70
N LEU A 391 -21.33 2.50 -2.76
CA LEU A 391 -22.77 2.48 -3.09
C LEU A 391 -23.15 3.65 -4.02
N GLN A 392 -22.58 4.84 -3.80
CA GLN A 392 -22.82 5.99 -4.67
C GLN A 392 -22.25 5.78 -6.09
N ILE A 393 -21.10 5.14 -6.19
CA ILE A 393 -20.50 4.76 -7.48
C ILE A 393 -21.38 3.73 -8.18
N ASP A 394 -21.82 2.68 -7.47
CA ASP A 394 -22.61 1.58 -8.01
C ASP A 394 -23.94 2.06 -8.62
N ILE A 395 -24.54 3.14 -8.11
CA ILE A 395 -25.74 3.78 -8.70
C ILE A 395 -25.49 4.26 -10.14
N THR A 396 -24.25 4.64 -10.47
CA THR A 396 -23.88 5.09 -11.82
C THR A 396 -23.43 3.98 -12.75
N PHE A 397 -23.25 2.76 -12.24
CA PHE A 397 -22.84 1.63 -13.06
C PHE A 397 -24.03 1.01 -13.79
N PRO A 398 -23.93 0.81 -15.12
CA PRO A 398 -24.98 0.09 -15.83
C PRO A 398 -25.00 -1.38 -15.38
N THR A 399 -26.20 -1.93 -15.27
CA THR A 399 -26.39 -3.36 -15.04
C THR A 399 -26.16 -4.11 -16.35
N PHE A 400 -25.02 -4.78 -16.46
CA PHE A 400 -24.70 -5.63 -17.59
C PHE A 400 -25.47 -6.96 -17.53
N PRO A 401 -25.76 -7.59 -18.69
CA PRO A 401 -26.46 -8.88 -18.72
C PRO A 401 -25.59 -9.97 -18.09
N SER A 402 -26.24 -10.88 -17.37
CA SER A 402 -25.58 -12.10 -16.90
C SER A 402 -25.25 -13.05 -18.06
N ALA A 403 -24.46 -14.10 -17.82
CA ALA A 403 -24.11 -15.09 -18.84
C ALA A 403 -25.33 -15.82 -19.45
N SER A 404 -26.49 -15.79 -18.81
CA SER A 404 -27.75 -16.38 -19.28
C SER A 404 -28.74 -15.37 -19.86
N GLU A 405 -28.40 -14.09 -19.88
CA GLU A 405 -29.26 -12.99 -20.34
C GLU A 405 -28.62 -12.26 -21.51
N SER A 406 -29.44 -11.56 -22.29
CA SER A 406 -29.02 -10.67 -23.37
C SER A 406 -29.73 -9.33 -23.23
N GLN A 407 -29.16 -8.27 -23.79
CA GLN A 407 -29.72 -6.93 -23.72
C GLN A 407 -29.83 -6.30 -25.09
N LEU A 408 -30.97 -5.67 -25.39
CA LEU A 408 -31.23 -5.01 -26.67
C LEU A 408 -31.64 -3.55 -26.47
N LYS A 409 -31.06 -2.66 -27.26
CA LYS A 409 -31.49 -1.26 -27.42
C LYS A 409 -31.98 -1.05 -28.86
N LEU A 410 -33.09 -0.34 -29.04
CA LEU A 410 -33.69 -0.09 -30.35
C LEU A 410 -33.34 1.33 -30.81
N MET A 411 -33.10 1.47 -32.11
CA MET A 411 -32.79 2.77 -32.71
C MET A 411 -33.48 2.92 -34.05
N ASN A 412 -34.19 4.04 -34.21
CA ASN A 412 -34.88 4.39 -35.43
C ASN A 412 -33.99 5.29 -36.29
N MET A 413 -33.53 4.78 -37.44
CA MET A 413 -32.75 5.53 -38.43
C MET A 413 -33.64 6.28 -39.43
N GLY A 414 -34.96 6.12 -39.35
CA GLY A 414 -35.93 6.79 -40.20
C GLY A 414 -36.20 8.24 -39.81
N ASN A 415 -36.87 8.94 -40.71
CA ASN A 415 -37.27 10.34 -40.54
C ASN A 415 -38.67 10.49 -39.89
N THR A 416 -39.35 9.39 -39.62
CA THR A 416 -40.67 9.35 -38.97
C THR A 416 -40.65 8.49 -37.72
N PRO A 417 -41.43 8.81 -36.68
CA PRO A 417 -41.53 7.97 -35.49
C PRO A 417 -42.14 6.61 -35.84
N VAL A 418 -41.65 5.56 -35.16
CA VAL A 418 -42.18 4.19 -35.30
C VAL A 418 -42.59 3.66 -33.93
N THR A 419 -43.65 2.84 -33.88
CA THR A 419 -44.08 2.19 -32.65
C THR A 419 -43.67 0.72 -32.68
N CYS A 420 -42.77 0.33 -31.78
CA CYS A 420 -42.24 -1.02 -31.67
C CYS A 420 -42.89 -1.76 -30.50
N LEU A 421 -43.21 -3.04 -30.70
CA LEU A 421 -43.68 -3.96 -29.67
C LEU A 421 -42.63 -5.05 -29.49
N LEU A 422 -42.11 -5.14 -28.26
CA LEU A 422 -41.16 -6.16 -27.82
C LEU A 422 -41.90 -7.22 -26.98
N PRO A 423 -41.43 -8.49 -26.96
CA PRO A 423 -42.08 -9.55 -26.20
C PRO A 423 -42.08 -9.22 -24.70
N GLY A 424 -43.26 -9.18 -24.08
CA GLY A 424 -43.40 -8.90 -22.64
C GLY A 424 -43.26 -7.43 -22.23
N ASN A 425 -43.19 -6.51 -23.19
CA ASN A 425 -43.07 -5.08 -22.93
C ASN A 425 -44.23 -4.28 -23.54
N GLU A 426 -44.51 -3.11 -22.96
CA GLU A 426 -45.48 -2.16 -23.51
C GLU A 426 -45.02 -1.58 -24.86
N PRO A 427 -45.96 -1.12 -25.72
CA PRO A 427 -45.63 -0.47 -26.98
C PRO A 427 -44.69 0.73 -26.77
N LEU A 428 -43.55 0.72 -27.45
CA LEU A 428 -42.52 1.74 -27.36
C LEU A 428 -42.56 2.64 -28.59
N VAL A 429 -42.77 3.94 -28.38
CA VAL A 429 -42.64 4.94 -29.44
C VAL A 429 -41.17 5.33 -29.58
N LEU A 430 -40.58 5.07 -30.75
CA LEU A 430 -39.22 5.48 -31.12
C LEU A 430 -39.29 6.71 -32.03
N PRO A 431 -38.87 7.90 -31.57
CA PRO A 431 -38.80 9.08 -32.41
C PRO A 431 -37.88 8.88 -33.61
N ALA A 432 -38.07 9.70 -34.64
CA ALA A 432 -37.16 9.74 -35.78
C ALA A 432 -35.72 10.04 -35.32
N ALA A 433 -34.73 9.40 -35.95
CA ALA A 433 -33.32 9.65 -35.69
C ALA A 433 -32.89 9.43 -34.21
N GLN A 434 -33.60 8.64 -33.42
CA GLN A 434 -33.33 8.47 -31.98
C GLN A 434 -33.35 7.01 -31.54
N ALA A 435 -32.63 6.74 -30.45
CA ALA A 435 -32.69 5.47 -29.73
C ALA A 435 -33.60 5.61 -28.51
N ASN A 436 -34.12 4.48 -28.03
CA ASN A 436 -34.78 4.46 -26.73
C ASN A 436 -33.77 4.67 -25.59
N GLU A 437 -34.22 5.03 -24.39
CA GLU A 437 -33.29 5.37 -23.30
C GLU A 437 -32.52 4.16 -22.76
N ASN A 438 -33.23 3.09 -22.40
CA ASN A 438 -32.67 1.96 -21.64
C ASN A 438 -32.50 0.68 -22.49
N PHE A 439 -31.59 -0.20 -22.07
CA PHE A 439 -31.53 -1.54 -22.64
C PHE A 439 -32.64 -2.43 -22.06
N PHE A 440 -33.30 -3.21 -22.90
CA PHE A 440 -34.25 -4.24 -22.49
C PHE A 440 -33.53 -5.58 -22.33
N THR A 441 -33.83 -6.33 -21.25
CA THR A 441 -33.19 -7.61 -20.95
C THR A 441 -34.07 -8.77 -21.35
N PHE A 442 -33.49 -9.79 -22.01
CA PHE A 442 -34.18 -10.98 -22.48
C PHE A 442 -33.47 -12.26 -22.06
N LYS A 443 -34.24 -13.35 -21.89
CA LYS A 443 -33.74 -14.69 -21.58
C LYS A 443 -33.82 -15.64 -22.77
N GLU A 444 -34.43 -15.21 -23.85
CA GLU A 444 -34.54 -15.93 -25.10
C GLU A 444 -33.35 -15.61 -26.01
N ASP A 445 -32.97 -16.58 -26.85
CA ASP A 445 -31.92 -16.40 -27.87
C ASP A 445 -32.45 -15.72 -29.13
N ILE A 446 -33.77 -15.73 -29.33
CA ILE A 446 -34.43 -15.10 -30.48
C ILE A 446 -35.67 -14.40 -29.98
N ILE A 447 -35.80 -13.11 -30.28
CA ILE A 447 -36.98 -12.31 -29.94
C ILE A 447 -37.71 -11.84 -31.19
N SER A 448 -39.03 -11.72 -31.12
CA SER A 448 -39.83 -11.14 -32.20
C SER A 448 -40.08 -9.66 -31.94
N VAL A 449 -39.62 -8.80 -32.84
CA VAL A 449 -39.83 -7.35 -32.77
C VAL A 449 -40.87 -6.98 -33.81
N LYS A 450 -41.98 -6.35 -33.38
CA LYS A 450 -43.08 -5.94 -34.26
C LYS A 450 -43.17 -4.42 -34.36
N ILE A 451 -43.45 -3.87 -35.54
CA ILE A 451 -43.78 -2.45 -35.74
C ILE A 451 -45.29 -2.34 -36.01
N VAL A 452 -45.99 -1.45 -35.30
CA VAL A 452 -47.47 -1.42 -35.25
C VAL A 452 -48.12 -0.57 -36.36
N GLY A 453 -47.34 0.12 -37.18
CA GLY A 453 -47.86 0.75 -38.39
C GLY A 453 -46.74 1.21 -39.32
N PRO A 454 -46.61 0.68 -40.55
CA PRO A 454 -47.13 -0.58 -41.12
C PRO A 454 -46.72 -1.84 -40.33
N GLU A 455 -47.50 -2.92 -40.42
CA GLU A 455 -47.23 -4.16 -39.66
C GLU A 455 -46.06 -4.95 -40.26
N VAL A 456 -44.91 -4.92 -39.59
CA VAL A 456 -43.73 -5.71 -39.93
C VAL A 456 -43.23 -6.41 -38.67
N THR A 457 -43.03 -7.72 -38.76
CA THR A 457 -42.45 -8.53 -37.67
C THR A 457 -41.13 -9.14 -38.15
N LYS A 458 -40.05 -8.94 -37.38
CA LYS A 458 -38.75 -9.59 -37.62
C LYS A 458 -38.28 -10.35 -36.39
N SER A 459 -37.67 -11.52 -36.63
CA SER A 459 -37.02 -12.32 -35.60
C SER A 459 -35.56 -11.90 -35.47
N ILE A 460 -35.15 -11.47 -34.28
CA ILE A 460 -33.82 -10.93 -34.01
C ILE A 460 -33.05 -11.93 -33.14
N PRO A 461 -31.90 -12.45 -33.60
CA PRO A 461 -31.05 -13.31 -32.79
C PRO A 461 -30.28 -12.47 -31.77
N LEU A 462 -30.32 -12.87 -30.51
CA LEU A 462 -29.61 -12.24 -29.41
C LEU A 462 -28.48 -13.13 -28.92
N VAL A 463 -27.34 -12.53 -28.57
CA VAL A 463 -26.19 -13.25 -28.03
C VAL A 463 -26.16 -13.12 -26.51
N LYS A 464 -26.05 -14.26 -25.82
CA LYS A 464 -25.95 -14.33 -24.36
C LYS A 464 -24.71 -13.64 -23.82
N GLY A 465 -24.86 -12.95 -22.69
CA GLY A 465 -23.80 -12.14 -22.06
C GLY A 465 -23.43 -10.88 -22.85
N LYS A 466 -24.17 -10.53 -23.92
CA LYS A 466 -23.90 -9.34 -24.74
C LYS A 466 -25.05 -8.34 -24.72
N ARG A 467 -24.66 -7.07 -24.87
CA ARG A 467 -25.51 -5.94 -25.21
C ARG A 467 -25.46 -5.72 -26.71
N GLN A 468 -26.61 -5.55 -27.33
CA GLN A 468 -26.73 -5.32 -28.76
C GLN A 468 -27.67 -4.15 -29.04
N LYS A 469 -27.52 -3.54 -30.22
CA LYS A 469 -28.41 -2.49 -30.71
C LYS A 469 -28.98 -2.87 -32.04
N LEU A 470 -30.28 -2.71 -32.18
CA LEU A 470 -31.01 -2.94 -33.41
C LEU A 470 -31.27 -1.60 -34.10
N LEU A 471 -30.72 -1.47 -35.29
CA LEU A 471 -30.88 -0.33 -36.17
C LEU A 471 -32.02 -0.61 -37.13
N ILE A 472 -33.12 0.13 -36.96
CA ILE A 472 -34.31 0.03 -37.79
C ILE A 472 -34.15 1.05 -38.94
N PRO A 473 -34.07 0.60 -40.20
CA PRO A 473 -33.89 1.47 -41.37
C PRO A 473 -35.13 2.34 -41.62
N ALA A 474 -34.95 3.40 -42.40
CA ALA A 474 -36.05 4.30 -42.78
C ALA A 474 -37.19 3.58 -43.51
N ASN A 475 -36.86 2.63 -44.39
CA ASN A 475 -37.81 1.70 -44.96
C ASN A 475 -37.82 0.42 -44.12
N ILE A 476 -38.85 0.25 -43.30
CA ILE A 476 -38.95 -0.84 -42.33
C ILE A 476 -38.89 -2.26 -42.92
N ASN A 477 -39.11 -2.40 -44.24
CA ASN A 477 -39.01 -3.68 -44.95
C ASN A 477 -37.55 -4.10 -45.20
N ASP A 478 -36.63 -3.13 -45.30
CA ASP A 478 -35.20 -3.39 -45.56
C ASP A 478 -34.57 -4.16 -44.39
N ASN A 479 -33.36 -4.71 -44.62
CA ASN A 479 -32.66 -5.48 -43.60
C ASN A 479 -32.33 -4.61 -42.37
N TRP A 480 -32.67 -5.12 -41.18
CA TRP A 480 -32.34 -4.44 -39.94
C TRP A 480 -30.94 -4.86 -39.51
N LEU A 481 -30.13 -3.89 -39.09
CA LEU A 481 -28.75 -4.15 -38.68
C LEU A 481 -28.68 -4.36 -37.17
N LEU A 482 -27.95 -5.39 -36.75
CA LEU A 482 -27.68 -5.67 -35.36
C LEU A 482 -26.20 -5.41 -35.09
N THR A 483 -25.89 -4.61 -34.08
CA THR A 483 -24.51 -4.27 -33.71
C THR A 483 -24.27 -4.50 -32.23
N ASP A 484 -23.07 -4.98 -31.89
CA ASP A 484 -22.68 -5.16 -30.50
C ASP A 484 -22.44 -3.79 -29.82
N ALA A 485 -22.89 -3.69 -28.57
CA ALA A 485 -22.61 -2.58 -27.66
C ALA A 485 -21.59 -2.99 -26.60
N LEU A 486 -21.11 -2.02 -25.82
CA LEU A 486 -20.11 -2.28 -24.79
C LEU A 486 -20.70 -3.07 -23.62
N ASN A 487 -20.01 -4.15 -23.25
CA ASN A 487 -20.30 -5.00 -22.10
C ASN A 487 -19.49 -4.63 -20.84
N SER A 488 -18.71 -3.55 -20.91
CA SER A 488 -17.96 -2.99 -19.78
C SER A 488 -17.92 -1.47 -19.90
N LYS A 489 -17.73 -0.80 -18.75
CA LYS A 489 -17.56 0.65 -18.72
C LYS A 489 -16.17 1.01 -19.27
N PRO A 490 -16.05 2.05 -20.12
CA PRO A 490 -14.74 2.53 -20.59
C PRO A 490 -13.79 2.84 -19.43
N GLN A 491 -12.52 2.44 -19.61
CA GLN A 491 -11.51 2.51 -18.55
C GLN A 491 -10.70 3.81 -18.62
N GLN A 492 -9.95 4.10 -17.55
CA GLN A 492 -9.06 5.26 -17.44
C GLN A 492 -9.75 6.62 -17.66
N GLY A 493 -11.07 6.69 -17.44
CA GLY A 493 -11.85 7.90 -17.67
C GLY A 493 -12.08 8.26 -19.14
N ASN A 494 -11.65 7.41 -20.08
CA ASN A 494 -11.95 7.57 -21.50
C ASN A 494 -13.44 7.39 -21.78
N ASN A 495 -13.88 7.87 -22.93
CA ASN A 495 -15.24 7.81 -23.40
C ASN A 495 -15.29 7.06 -24.73
N ALA A 496 -16.13 6.05 -24.82
CA ALA A 496 -16.23 5.23 -26.01
C ALA A 496 -17.33 5.75 -26.93
N ILE A 497 -16.93 6.25 -28.09
CA ILE A 497 -17.81 6.95 -29.03
C ILE A 497 -18.01 6.11 -30.28
N ARG A 498 -19.22 6.11 -30.82
CA ARG A 498 -19.57 5.52 -32.12
C ARG A 498 -20.43 6.49 -32.93
N PHE A 499 -20.28 6.49 -34.24
CA PHE A 499 -21.15 7.22 -35.16
C PHE A 499 -21.99 6.25 -36.00
N ILE A 500 -23.22 6.64 -36.29
CA ILE A 500 -24.10 5.98 -37.25
C ILE A 500 -24.39 6.98 -38.37
N ASN A 501 -24.08 6.56 -39.59
CA ASN A 501 -24.35 7.33 -40.79
C ASN A 501 -25.74 6.99 -41.33
N GLY A 502 -26.71 7.88 -41.16
CA GLY A 502 -28.04 7.77 -41.76
C GLY A 502 -28.13 8.39 -43.17
N MET A 503 -27.05 8.95 -43.71
CA MET A 503 -27.02 9.55 -45.04
C MET A 503 -26.91 8.49 -46.14
N ASN A 504 -27.22 8.89 -47.38
CA ASN A 504 -27.03 8.08 -48.58
C ASN A 504 -25.59 8.16 -49.15
N THR A 505 -24.74 9.00 -48.57
CA THR A 505 -23.33 9.19 -48.94
C THR A 505 -22.41 8.68 -47.85
N THR A 506 -21.23 8.19 -48.22
CA THR A 506 -20.18 7.82 -47.28
C THR A 506 -19.71 9.05 -46.50
N LEU A 507 -19.45 8.86 -45.21
CA LEU A 507 -19.04 9.92 -44.30
C LEU A 507 -17.71 9.56 -43.64
N ASN A 508 -16.75 10.48 -43.64
CA ASN A 508 -15.54 10.37 -42.85
C ASN A 508 -15.69 11.19 -41.57
N VAL A 509 -15.44 10.59 -40.40
CA VAL A 509 -15.51 11.28 -39.12
C VAL A 509 -14.16 11.19 -38.43
N SER A 510 -13.58 12.34 -38.08
CA SER A 510 -12.29 12.39 -37.39
C SER A 510 -12.29 13.42 -36.27
N THR A 511 -11.38 13.24 -35.32
CA THR A 511 -11.08 14.20 -34.26
C THR A 511 -9.57 14.20 -33.97
N ALA A 512 -9.07 15.22 -33.27
CA ALA A 512 -7.64 15.41 -33.02
C ALA A 512 -6.94 14.24 -32.30
N GLY A 513 -7.69 13.30 -31.72
CA GLY A 513 -7.17 12.13 -31.00
C GLY A 513 -7.67 10.77 -31.49
N ALA A 514 -8.54 10.70 -32.50
CA ALA A 514 -9.04 9.44 -33.04
C ALA A 514 -9.63 9.62 -34.45
N ASP A 515 -9.46 8.60 -35.29
CA ASP A 515 -10.13 8.49 -36.57
C ASP A 515 -11.20 7.40 -36.49
N PHE A 516 -12.41 7.68 -36.99
CA PHE A 516 -13.50 6.71 -37.05
C PHE A 516 -13.58 6.03 -38.43
N GLY A 517 -12.76 6.48 -39.39
CA GLY A 517 -12.69 5.96 -40.74
C GLY A 517 -13.92 6.32 -41.58
N LEU A 518 -14.00 5.67 -42.75
CA LEU A 518 -15.12 5.82 -43.67
C LEU A 518 -16.32 5.01 -43.18
N ILE A 519 -17.43 5.68 -42.92
CA ILE A 519 -18.69 5.09 -42.50
C ILE A 519 -19.62 5.03 -43.71
N GLU A 520 -19.92 3.82 -44.16
CA GLU A 520 -20.81 3.58 -45.31
C GLU A 520 -22.24 4.09 -45.08
N PRO A 521 -23.00 4.38 -46.15
CA PRO A 521 -24.40 4.77 -46.07
C PRO A 521 -25.22 3.77 -45.23
N PHE A 522 -26.05 4.29 -44.34
CA PHE A 522 -26.90 3.50 -43.44
C PHE A 522 -26.14 2.51 -42.55
N TYR A 523 -24.87 2.79 -42.25
CA TYR A 523 -23.99 1.91 -41.46
C TYR A 523 -23.39 2.61 -40.22
N PHE A 524 -22.58 1.88 -39.45
CA PHE A 524 -22.02 2.34 -38.18
C PHE A 524 -20.49 2.21 -38.12
N SER A 525 -19.83 3.03 -37.31
CA SER A 525 -18.40 2.94 -37.02
C SER A 525 -18.07 1.94 -35.91
N ASN A 526 -16.81 1.53 -35.81
CA ASN A 526 -16.30 0.94 -34.58
C ASN A 526 -16.28 1.97 -33.44
N TYR A 527 -16.15 1.49 -32.19
CA TYR A 527 -15.97 2.38 -31.05
C TYR A 527 -14.55 2.91 -31.02
N SER A 528 -14.41 4.23 -30.91
CA SER A 528 -13.12 4.88 -30.67
C SER A 528 -13.11 5.54 -29.29
N GLN A 529 -11.95 5.52 -28.63
CA GLN A 529 -11.79 6.06 -27.27
C GLN A 529 -11.39 7.54 -27.33
N ILE A 530 -12.16 8.40 -26.67
CA ILE A 530 -11.96 9.85 -26.60
C ILE A 530 -11.73 10.24 -25.15
N LYS A 531 -10.73 11.08 -24.88
CA LYS A 531 -10.48 11.60 -23.53
C LYS A 531 -11.64 12.50 -23.05
N TYR A 532 -11.76 12.69 -21.74
CA TYR A 532 -12.69 13.63 -21.15
C TYR A 532 -12.37 15.08 -21.55
N GLY A 533 -13.35 15.99 -21.41
CA GLY A 533 -13.27 17.39 -21.83
C GLY A 533 -13.92 17.65 -23.19
N LYS A 534 -13.62 18.82 -23.77
CA LYS A 534 -14.20 19.26 -25.04
C LYS A 534 -13.56 18.53 -26.22
N ALA A 535 -14.38 17.82 -26.99
CA ALA A 535 -13.96 17.25 -28.27
C ALA A 535 -14.70 17.92 -29.43
N ILE A 536 -13.98 18.14 -30.52
CA ILE A 536 -14.50 18.65 -31.79
C ILE A 536 -14.33 17.53 -32.81
N PHE A 537 -15.45 17.11 -33.40
CA PHE A 537 -15.50 16.11 -34.46
C PHE A 537 -15.70 16.81 -35.79
N THR A 538 -14.88 16.45 -36.78
CA THR A 538 -15.01 16.91 -38.15
C THR A 538 -15.68 15.81 -38.95
N LEU A 539 -16.86 16.12 -39.48
CA LEU A 539 -17.63 15.24 -40.37
C LEU A 539 -17.41 15.71 -41.80
N GLN A 540 -16.90 14.85 -42.67
CA GLN A 540 -16.59 15.17 -44.06
C GLN A 540 -17.32 14.23 -45.01
N SER A 541 -18.01 14.80 -46.00
CA SER A 541 -18.53 14.06 -47.16
C SER A 541 -18.12 14.78 -48.44
N GLY A 542 -17.29 14.11 -49.25
CA GLY A 542 -16.68 14.73 -50.42
C GLY A 542 -15.83 15.96 -50.05
N SER A 543 -16.12 17.10 -50.67
CA SER A 543 -15.42 18.38 -50.43
C SER A 543 -16.02 19.23 -49.31
N GLN A 544 -17.15 18.82 -48.72
CA GLN A 544 -17.83 19.55 -47.66
C GLN A 544 -17.48 18.95 -46.30
N SER A 545 -17.28 19.81 -45.31
CA SER A 545 -17.01 19.41 -43.93
C SER A 545 -17.81 20.26 -42.95
N CYS A 546 -18.22 19.66 -41.84
CA CYS A 546 -18.85 20.36 -40.72
C CYS A 546 -18.29 19.91 -39.38
N GLU A 547 -18.37 20.80 -38.39
CA GLU A 547 -17.91 20.52 -37.03
C GLU A 547 -19.08 20.22 -36.08
N TYR A 548 -18.85 19.29 -35.17
CA TYR A 548 -19.72 18.95 -34.04
C TYR A 548 -18.88 18.97 -32.75
N SER A 549 -19.32 19.71 -31.74
CA SER A 549 -18.59 19.85 -30.48
C SER A 549 -19.39 19.27 -29.31
N ARG A 550 -18.73 18.49 -28.45
CA ARG A 550 -19.33 17.95 -27.22
C ARG A 550 -18.32 17.93 -26.08
N ASP A 551 -18.77 18.31 -24.90
CA ASP A 551 -18.02 18.11 -23.65
C ASP A 551 -18.35 16.74 -23.08
N PHE A 552 -17.32 15.92 -22.83
CA PHE A 552 -17.44 14.59 -22.25
C PHE A 552 -16.97 14.56 -20.80
N GLY A 553 -17.74 13.85 -19.96
CA GLY A 553 -17.32 13.46 -18.61
C GLY A 553 -16.34 12.28 -18.62
N PHE A 554 -16.28 11.53 -17.52
CA PHE A 554 -15.38 10.38 -17.37
C PHE A 554 -16.13 9.06 -17.57
N GLY A 555 -15.57 8.13 -18.35
CA GLY A 555 -16.02 6.73 -18.38
C GLY A 555 -17.37 6.51 -19.06
N SER A 556 -17.79 7.37 -19.99
CA SER A 556 -19.11 7.29 -20.63
C SER A 556 -19.06 6.63 -22.01
N SER A 557 -20.22 6.24 -22.54
CA SER A 557 -20.33 5.78 -23.93
C SER A 557 -21.52 6.41 -24.63
N TYR A 558 -21.27 6.90 -25.83
CA TYR A 558 -22.26 7.57 -26.67
C TYR A 558 -22.26 6.99 -28.07
N THR A 559 -23.45 6.96 -28.66
CA THR A 559 -23.63 6.73 -30.08
C THR A 559 -24.30 7.96 -30.69
N PHE A 560 -23.60 8.61 -31.61
CA PHE A 560 -24.10 9.75 -32.36
C PHE A 560 -24.74 9.28 -33.65
N PHE A 561 -25.88 9.87 -33.98
CA PHE A 561 -26.59 9.59 -35.22
C PHE A 561 -26.65 10.82 -36.10
N ILE A 562 -26.22 10.61 -37.34
CA ILE A 562 -26.25 11.61 -38.39
C ILE A 562 -27.50 11.34 -39.23
N PRO A 563 -28.52 12.22 -39.18
CA PRO A 563 -29.76 11.99 -39.91
C PRO A 563 -29.56 12.13 -41.42
N SER A 564 -30.41 11.44 -42.18
CA SER A 564 -30.42 11.53 -43.65
C SER A 564 -30.70 12.93 -44.19
N THR A 565 -31.32 13.79 -43.38
CA THR A 565 -31.67 15.18 -43.70
C THR A 565 -30.53 16.17 -43.45
N LEU A 566 -29.40 15.73 -42.88
CA LEU A 566 -28.28 16.62 -42.60
C LEU A 566 -27.69 17.18 -43.90
N VAL A 567 -27.63 18.50 -44.00
CA VAL A 567 -26.86 19.19 -45.04
C VAL A 567 -25.53 19.63 -44.43
N ILE A 568 -24.42 19.17 -45.00
CA ILE A 568 -23.07 19.46 -44.49
C ILE A 568 -22.73 20.93 -44.81
N GLY A 569 -22.89 21.78 -43.80
CA GLY A 569 -22.55 23.21 -43.80
C GLY A 569 -21.48 23.55 -42.75
N GLN A 570 -21.38 24.81 -42.31
CA GLN A 570 -20.33 25.20 -41.35
C GLN A 570 -20.53 24.62 -39.93
N ASN A 571 -21.75 24.29 -39.52
CA ASN A 571 -22.03 23.75 -38.18
C ASN A 571 -23.16 22.70 -38.23
N CYS A 572 -22.89 21.51 -37.68
CA CYS A 572 -23.84 20.39 -37.67
C CYS A 572 -24.47 20.12 -36.29
N GLN A 573 -24.22 20.99 -35.29
CA GLN A 573 -24.60 20.76 -33.89
C GLN A 573 -26.09 20.43 -33.67
N GLY A 574 -26.99 21.14 -34.34
CA GLY A 574 -28.43 21.04 -34.08
C GLY A 574 -29.13 19.84 -34.73
N ALA A 575 -28.44 19.11 -35.61
CA ALA A 575 -29.03 18.03 -36.39
C ALA A 575 -28.56 16.63 -35.95
N ILE A 576 -27.40 16.54 -35.30
CA ILE A 576 -26.89 15.26 -34.77
C ILE A 576 -27.60 14.94 -33.46
N THR A 577 -28.18 13.76 -33.37
CA THR A 577 -28.79 13.24 -32.15
C THR A 577 -27.81 12.33 -31.42
N GLU A 578 -27.88 12.31 -30.09
CA GLU A 578 -27.03 11.47 -29.25
C GLU A 578 -27.85 10.43 -28.49
N SER A 579 -27.31 9.21 -28.42
CA SER A 579 -27.78 8.14 -27.55
C SER A 579 -26.73 7.90 -26.48
N GLU A 580 -27.04 8.25 -25.24
CA GLU A 580 -26.23 7.87 -24.07
C GLU A 580 -26.42 6.37 -23.80
N ASP A 581 -25.34 5.60 -23.93
CA ASP A 581 -25.36 4.14 -23.75
C ASP A 581 -24.83 3.71 -22.39
N ILE A 582 -23.90 4.50 -21.86
CA ILE A 582 -23.33 4.38 -20.52
C ILE A 582 -23.12 5.80 -19.98
N LYS A 583 -23.70 6.08 -18.81
CA LYS A 583 -23.61 7.38 -18.14
C LYS A 583 -22.17 7.69 -17.69
N PRO A 584 -21.76 8.97 -17.71
CA PRO A 584 -20.49 9.38 -17.11
C PRO A 584 -20.45 9.11 -15.60
N ASN A 585 -19.26 8.99 -15.04
CA ASN A 585 -19.07 8.91 -13.59
C ASN A 585 -19.62 10.19 -12.94
N SER A 586 -20.57 10.05 -12.00
CA SER A 586 -21.16 11.20 -11.29
C SER A 586 -20.61 11.37 -9.87
N ALA A 587 -19.96 10.35 -9.30
CA ALA A 587 -19.39 10.40 -7.97
C ALA A 587 -18.02 11.09 -8.03
N HIS A 588 -17.87 12.26 -7.42
CA HIS A 588 -16.60 12.98 -7.40
C HIS A 588 -15.60 12.35 -6.44
N MET A 589 -14.32 12.22 -6.85
CA MET A 589 -13.21 11.71 -6.01
C MET A 589 -13.08 12.39 -4.64
N ALA A 590 -13.55 13.64 -4.48
CA ALA A 590 -13.56 14.34 -3.20
C ALA A 590 -14.38 13.60 -2.12
N LEU A 591 -15.33 12.75 -2.51
CA LEU A 591 -16.07 11.89 -1.59
C LEU A 591 -15.18 10.86 -0.86
N GLN A 592 -13.96 10.61 -1.33
CA GLN A 592 -12.98 9.79 -0.61
C GLN A 592 -12.24 10.58 0.50
N ILE A 593 -12.34 11.91 0.57
CA ILE A 593 -11.63 12.68 1.60
C ILE A 593 -12.04 12.26 3.03
N PRO A 594 -13.33 12.03 3.36
CA PRO A 594 -13.74 11.54 4.67
C PRO A 594 -13.11 10.20 5.07
N GLN A 595 -13.07 9.20 4.17
CA GLN A 595 -12.43 7.91 4.47
C GLN A 595 -10.91 8.07 4.67
N TYR A 596 -10.24 8.90 3.87
CA TYR A 596 -8.82 9.24 4.10
C TYR A 596 -8.61 9.97 5.44
N PHE A 597 -9.51 10.88 5.80
CA PHE A 597 -9.45 11.57 7.09
C PHE A 597 -9.52 10.60 8.26
N PHE A 598 -10.54 9.73 8.30
CA PHE A 598 -10.71 8.79 9.40
C PHE A 598 -9.59 7.74 9.47
N ILE A 599 -9.09 7.23 8.32
CA ILE A 599 -7.98 6.27 8.35
C ILE A 599 -6.68 6.92 8.80
N THR A 600 -6.43 8.19 8.44
CA THR A 600 -5.23 8.90 8.90
C THR A 600 -5.31 9.28 10.38
N VAL A 601 -6.49 9.70 10.87
CA VAL A 601 -6.70 9.85 12.33
C VAL A 601 -6.45 8.51 13.03
N GLY A 602 -6.97 7.42 12.46
CA GLY A 602 -6.70 6.06 12.92
C GLY A 602 -5.20 5.74 12.98
N GLU A 603 -4.45 6.06 11.94
CA GLU A 603 -3.00 5.89 11.84
C GLU A 603 -2.24 6.66 12.94
N VAL A 604 -2.56 7.94 13.15
CA VAL A 604 -1.91 8.75 14.17
C VAL A 604 -2.17 8.17 15.57
N MET A 605 -3.41 7.76 15.85
CA MET A 605 -3.78 7.23 17.15
C MET A 605 -3.30 5.80 17.40
N PHE A 606 -3.20 4.99 16.35
CA PHE A 606 -2.80 3.58 16.43
C PHE A 606 -1.30 3.39 16.22
N SER A 607 -0.76 3.87 15.10
CA SER A 607 0.59 3.56 14.66
C SER A 607 1.64 4.36 15.43
N VAL A 608 1.50 5.69 15.47
CA VAL A 608 2.47 6.57 16.16
C VAL A 608 2.48 6.25 17.65
N THR A 609 1.29 6.20 18.27
CA THR A 609 1.15 5.85 19.69
C THR A 609 1.62 4.42 19.98
N GLY A 610 1.31 3.46 19.10
CA GLY A 610 1.69 2.06 19.29
C GLY A 610 3.20 1.86 19.24
N LEU A 611 3.89 2.52 18.30
CA LEU A 611 5.35 2.53 18.23
C LEU A 611 5.97 3.16 19.50
N GLU A 612 5.43 4.28 19.98
CA GLU A 612 5.88 4.92 21.22
C GLU A 612 5.68 4.00 22.44
N PHE A 613 4.49 3.40 22.56
CA PHE A 613 4.18 2.42 23.60
C PHE A 613 5.16 1.25 23.59
N SER A 614 5.35 0.63 22.43
CA SER A 614 6.25 -0.50 22.27
C SER A 614 7.69 -0.17 22.60
N TYR A 615 8.14 1.05 22.27
CA TYR A 615 9.46 1.53 22.63
C TYR A 615 9.60 1.75 24.14
N SER A 616 8.57 2.29 24.80
CA SER A 616 8.55 2.54 26.26
C SER A 616 8.50 1.27 27.10
N GLN A 617 7.88 0.20 26.59
CA GLN A 617 7.74 -1.09 27.28
C GLN A 617 8.90 -2.07 26.93
N ALA A 618 9.84 -1.64 26.09
CA ALA A 618 10.97 -2.46 25.65
C ALA A 618 12.16 -2.39 26.62
N PRO A 619 12.78 -3.53 26.96
CA PRO A 619 14.11 -3.54 27.57
C PRO A 619 15.13 -2.79 26.71
N SER A 620 16.16 -2.23 27.35
CA SER A 620 17.16 -1.39 26.68
C SER A 620 17.88 -2.12 25.53
N ASN A 621 18.12 -3.41 25.67
CA ASN A 621 18.76 -4.30 24.69
C ASN A 621 17.80 -5.00 23.71
N MET A 622 16.47 -4.89 23.86
CA MET A 622 15.48 -5.63 23.05
C MET A 622 14.52 -4.76 22.24
N LYS A 623 14.75 -3.45 22.19
CA LYS A 623 13.96 -2.50 21.35
C LYS A 623 13.86 -2.94 19.89
N ALA A 624 14.95 -3.43 19.31
CA ALA A 624 14.98 -3.93 17.93
C ALA A 624 14.08 -5.15 17.72
N VAL A 625 13.97 -6.04 18.72
CA VAL A 625 13.12 -7.24 18.65
C VAL A 625 11.64 -6.85 18.62
N LEU A 626 11.21 -5.91 19.46
CA LEU A 626 9.83 -5.42 19.43
C LEU A 626 9.51 -4.63 18.17
N GLN A 627 10.48 -3.90 17.61
CA GLN A 627 10.28 -3.23 16.33
C GLN A 627 10.14 -4.22 15.18
N ALA A 628 10.93 -5.30 15.17
CA ALA A 628 10.78 -6.38 14.22
C ALA A 628 9.41 -7.07 14.35
N GLY A 629 8.97 -7.33 15.59
CA GLY A 629 7.62 -7.84 15.87
C GLY A 629 6.52 -6.90 15.37
N TRP A 630 6.71 -5.58 15.49
CA TRP A 630 5.76 -4.58 14.99
C TRP A 630 5.65 -4.64 13.46
N LEU A 631 6.77 -4.62 12.74
CA LEU A 631 6.78 -4.74 11.27
C LEU A 631 6.16 -6.07 10.81
N LEU A 632 6.37 -7.15 11.56
CA LEU A 632 5.72 -8.43 11.29
C LEU A 632 4.20 -8.33 11.36
N THR A 633 3.63 -7.51 12.26
CA THR A 633 2.17 -7.30 12.28
C THR A 633 1.64 -6.68 10.99
N VAL A 634 2.42 -5.78 10.36
CA VAL A 634 2.09 -5.18 9.05
C VAL A 634 2.10 -6.24 7.97
N ALA A 635 3.13 -7.10 7.96
CA ALA A 635 3.23 -8.20 7.01
C ALA A 635 2.06 -9.18 7.13
N VAL A 636 1.71 -9.58 8.35
CA VAL A 636 0.57 -10.46 8.61
C VAL A 636 -0.75 -9.80 8.20
N GLY A 637 -0.93 -8.50 8.45
CA GLY A 637 -2.13 -7.77 8.01
C GLY A 637 -2.34 -7.83 6.50
N ASN A 638 -1.26 -7.65 5.73
CA ASN A 638 -1.32 -7.76 4.27
C ASN A 638 -1.59 -9.20 3.80
N PHE A 639 -1.13 -10.24 4.50
CA PHE A 639 -1.53 -11.62 4.21
C PHE A 639 -3.00 -11.90 4.54
N ILE A 640 -3.56 -11.27 5.58
CA ILE A 640 -4.99 -11.40 5.92
C ILE A 640 -5.86 -10.86 4.78
N VAL A 641 -5.47 -9.79 4.10
CA VAL A 641 -6.22 -9.27 2.94
C VAL A 641 -6.41 -10.37 1.89
N LEU A 642 -5.36 -11.14 1.58
CA LEU A 642 -5.40 -12.24 0.60
C LEU A 642 -6.35 -13.35 1.04
N ILE A 643 -6.25 -13.75 2.32
CA ILE A 643 -7.09 -14.80 2.89
C ILE A 643 -8.56 -14.39 2.83
N VAL A 644 -8.87 -13.14 3.18
CA VAL A 644 -10.25 -12.63 3.15
C VAL A 644 -10.77 -12.53 1.71
N ALA A 645 -9.96 -12.03 0.78
CA ALA A 645 -10.34 -11.94 -0.63
C ALA A 645 -10.69 -13.32 -1.23
N GLU A 646 -9.86 -14.33 -0.99
CA GLU A 646 -10.06 -15.70 -1.49
C GLU A 646 -11.20 -16.45 -0.80
N LEU A 647 -11.44 -16.21 0.50
CA LEU A 647 -12.50 -16.89 1.24
C LEU A 647 -13.86 -16.25 1.07
N ALA A 648 -13.92 -14.91 1.01
CA ALA A 648 -15.20 -14.19 1.03
C ALA A 648 -15.86 -14.14 -0.35
N LYS A 649 -15.07 -14.08 -1.45
CA LYS A 649 -15.53 -14.01 -2.86
C LYS A 649 -16.83 -13.22 -3.03
N LEU A 650 -16.89 -12.04 -2.42
CA LEU A 650 -18.11 -11.23 -2.40
C LEU A 650 -18.28 -10.56 -3.77
N PRO A 651 -19.45 -10.68 -4.41
CA PRO A 651 -19.65 -10.12 -5.75
C PRO A 651 -19.74 -8.59 -5.76
N LYS A 652 -19.92 -7.95 -4.59
CA LYS A 652 -20.10 -6.50 -4.45
C LYS A 652 -19.00 -5.91 -3.57
N GLN A 653 -18.29 -4.93 -4.10
CA GLN A 653 -17.16 -4.28 -3.43
C GLN A 653 -17.55 -3.58 -2.11
N TRP A 654 -18.74 -2.97 -2.04
CA TRP A 654 -19.19 -2.32 -0.80
C TRP A 654 -19.36 -3.31 0.35
N ALA A 655 -19.75 -4.56 0.04
CA ALA A 655 -19.93 -5.60 1.05
C ALA A 655 -18.59 -6.05 1.62
N GLU A 656 -17.54 -6.08 0.79
CA GLU A 656 -16.16 -6.33 1.24
C GLU A 656 -15.70 -5.23 2.22
N TYR A 657 -15.97 -3.96 1.94
CA TYR A 657 -15.64 -2.87 2.87
C TYR A 657 -16.38 -3.00 4.22
N VAL A 658 -17.66 -3.36 4.21
CA VAL A 658 -18.45 -3.59 5.44
C VAL A 658 -17.93 -4.81 6.22
N LEU A 659 -17.52 -5.87 5.52
CA LEU A 659 -16.90 -7.05 6.14
C LEU A 659 -15.62 -6.65 6.88
N PHE A 660 -14.71 -5.93 6.24
CA PHE A 660 -13.48 -5.46 6.88
C PHE A 660 -13.74 -4.53 8.07
N ALA A 661 -14.70 -3.61 7.97
CA ALA A 661 -15.09 -2.76 9.09
C ALA A 661 -15.61 -3.59 10.28
N SER A 662 -16.47 -4.58 10.01
CA SER A 662 -17.05 -5.46 11.04
C SER A 662 -16.00 -6.33 11.73
N LEU A 663 -15.08 -6.90 10.95
CA LEU A 663 -13.96 -7.68 11.49
C LEU A 663 -13.06 -6.81 12.38
N LEU A 664 -12.75 -5.59 11.97
CA LEU A 664 -11.94 -4.69 12.78
C LEU A 664 -12.63 -4.29 14.09
N ILE A 665 -13.95 -4.07 14.09
CA ILE A 665 -14.70 -3.81 15.33
C ILE A 665 -14.65 -5.01 16.28
N ALA A 666 -14.82 -6.23 15.77
CA ALA A 666 -14.69 -7.43 16.59
C ALA A 666 -13.29 -7.56 17.21
N VAL A 667 -12.24 -7.30 16.42
CA VAL A 667 -10.85 -7.33 16.90
C VAL A 667 -10.55 -6.18 17.86
N CYS A 668 -11.14 -5.00 17.65
CA CYS A 668 -11.06 -3.86 18.55
C CYS A 668 -11.64 -4.21 19.94
N PHE A 669 -12.74 -4.97 19.99
CA PHE A 669 -13.31 -5.46 21.25
C PHE A 669 -12.34 -6.41 21.96
N ILE A 670 -11.76 -7.38 21.24
CA ILE A 670 -10.75 -8.31 21.78
C ILE A 670 -9.54 -7.54 22.32
N PHE A 671 -8.99 -6.61 21.53
CA PHE A 671 -7.86 -5.80 21.96
C PHE A 671 -8.18 -4.95 23.18
N SER A 672 -9.41 -4.40 23.28
CA SER A 672 -9.84 -3.62 24.44
C SER A 672 -9.88 -4.47 25.72
N ILE A 673 -10.32 -5.72 25.63
CA ILE A 673 -10.26 -6.67 26.75
C ILE A 673 -8.79 -6.95 27.12
N MET A 674 -7.95 -7.27 26.15
CA MET A 674 -6.52 -7.53 26.39
C MET A 674 -5.80 -6.32 27.02
N ALA A 675 -6.12 -5.12 26.54
CA ALA A 675 -5.57 -3.87 27.05
C ALA A 675 -6.04 -3.56 28.48
N HIS A 676 -7.27 -3.93 28.84
CA HIS A 676 -7.77 -3.76 30.21
C HIS A 676 -6.98 -4.59 31.22
N PHE A 677 -6.57 -5.81 30.84
CA PHE A 677 -5.76 -6.69 31.69
C PHE A 677 -4.26 -6.42 31.59
N TYR A 678 -3.82 -5.47 30.75
CA TYR A 678 -2.41 -5.17 30.59
C TYR A 678 -1.90 -4.25 31.69
N THR A 679 -0.91 -4.74 32.45
CA THR A 679 -0.17 -3.92 33.41
C THR A 679 1.08 -3.33 32.75
N TYR A 680 1.20 -2.00 32.78
CA TYR A 680 2.37 -1.27 32.29
C TYR A 680 3.58 -1.65 33.15
N ILE A 681 4.71 -1.86 32.49
CA ILE A 681 5.99 -2.19 33.10
C ILE A 681 6.95 -1.03 32.81
N ASP A 682 7.72 -0.61 33.82
CA ASP A 682 8.88 0.25 33.62
C ASP A 682 10.13 -0.64 33.48
N PRO A 683 10.69 -0.80 32.27
CA PRO A 683 11.87 -1.65 32.07
C PRO A 683 13.09 -1.12 32.82
N THR A 684 13.21 0.20 33.00
CA THR A 684 14.38 0.81 33.64
C THR A 684 14.41 0.52 35.14
N GLU A 685 13.25 0.52 35.79
CA GLU A 685 13.14 0.16 37.20
C GLU A 685 13.50 -1.31 37.42
N ILE A 686 13.01 -2.21 36.57
CA ILE A 686 13.33 -3.65 36.66
C ILE A 686 14.82 -3.89 36.40
N GLU A 687 15.39 -3.29 35.36
CA GLU A 687 16.83 -3.40 35.07
C GLU A 687 17.67 -2.89 36.26
N ALA A 688 17.29 -1.75 36.85
CA ALA A 688 17.97 -1.21 38.03
C ALA A 688 17.86 -2.11 39.27
N GLN A 689 16.71 -2.77 39.49
CA GLN A 689 16.54 -3.72 40.59
C GLN A 689 17.44 -4.95 40.45
N PHE A 690 17.62 -5.46 39.23
CA PHE A 690 18.53 -6.57 38.99
C PHE A 690 20.00 -6.15 39.09
N MET A 691 20.36 -4.95 38.61
CA MET A 691 21.74 -4.45 38.79
C MET A 691 22.10 -4.29 40.26
N LYS A 692 21.20 -3.71 41.08
CA LYS A 692 21.41 -3.60 42.53
C LYS A 692 21.60 -4.94 43.21
N LYS A 693 20.82 -5.96 42.85
CA LYS A 693 20.97 -7.31 43.41
C LYS A 693 22.30 -7.96 43.05
N VAL A 694 22.78 -7.75 41.83
CA VAL A 694 24.10 -8.26 41.42
C VAL A 694 25.21 -7.54 42.19
N ASP A 695 25.10 -6.22 42.38
CA ASP A 695 26.06 -5.46 43.19
C ASP A 695 26.06 -5.94 44.66
N GLU A 696 24.88 -6.22 45.25
CA GLU A 696 24.73 -6.78 46.60
C GLU A 696 25.31 -8.20 46.71
N ASP A 697 25.00 -9.10 45.76
CA ASP A 697 25.52 -10.48 45.72
C ASP A 697 27.06 -10.50 45.53
N ASP A 698 27.62 -9.59 44.72
CA ASP A 698 29.07 -9.46 44.51
C ASP A 698 29.80 -8.90 45.74
N ASP A 699 29.17 -7.97 46.47
CA ASP A 699 29.69 -7.44 47.73
C ASP A 699 29.65 -8.51 48.84
N ASP A 700 28.60 -9.34 48.87
CA ASP A 700 28.51 -10.50 49.77
C ASP A 700 29.58 -11.55 49.45
N ASP A 701 29.81 -11.90 48.16
CA ASP A 701 30.85 -12.86 47.75
C ASP A 701 32.27 -12.33 48.01
N LYS A 702 32.51 -11.02 47.84
CA LYS A 702 33.76 -10.38 48.26
C LYS A 702 33.94 -10.40 49.78
N SER A 703 32.87 -10.19 50.54
CA SER A 703 32.92 -10.24 52.01
C SER A 703 33.23 -11.66 52.51
N LEU A 704 32.65 -12.69 51.89
CA LEU A 704 32.90 -14.10 52.17
C LEU A 704 34.34 -14.49 51.83
N LYS A 705 34.85 -14.12 50.64
CA LYS A 705 36.26 -14.35 50.27
C LYS A 705 37.23 -13.66 51.22
N LYS A 706 36.89 -12.45 51.69
CA LYS A 706 37.72 -11.72 52.65
C LYS A 706 37.72 -12.38 54.03
N ALA A 707 36.58 -12.91 54.47
CA ALA A 707 36.46 -13.69 55.70
C ALA A 707 37.20 -15.04 55.61
N GLU A 708 37.17 -15.72 54.46
CA GLU A 708 37.96 -16.93 54.18
C GLU A 708 39.46 -16.64 54.25
N ILE A 709 39.92 -15.55 53.62
CA ILE A 709 41.33 -15.13 53.67
C ILE A 709 41.76 -14.78 55.10
N GLU A 710 40.90 -14.13 55.89
CA GLU A 710 41.18 -13.85 57.31
C GLU A 710 41.19 -15.10 58.19
N MET A 711 40.36 -16.10 57.91
CA MET A 711 40.39 -17.40 58.59
C MET A 711 41.68 -18.18 58.27
N VAL A 712 42.08 -18.22 56.99
CA VAL A 712 43.35 -18.83 56.56
C VAL A 712 44.57 -18.13 57.18
N ARG A 713 44.54 -16.80 57.29
CA ARG A 713 45.59 -16.02 57.99
C ARG A 713 45.66 -16.28 59.50
N LYS A 714 44.51 -16.60 60.12
CA LYS A 714 44.43 -16.95 61.55
C LYS A 714 44.95 -18.37 61.82
N ASP A 715 44.74 -19.30 60.90
CA ASP A 715 45.28 -20.66 61.00
C ASP A 715 46.78 -20.70 60.67
N SER A 716 47.28 -19.90 59.71
CA SER A 716 48.72 -19.80 59.44
C SER A 716 49.51 -19.14 60.59
N ASN A 717 48.90 -18.22 61.34
CA ASN A 717 49.52 -17.60 62.53
C ASN A 717 49.44 -18.48 63.79
N LYS A 718 48.72 -19.61 63.74
CA LYS A 718 48.69 -20.61 64.82
C LYS A 718 49.74 -21.71 64.63
N SER A 719 50.25 -21.92 63.43
CA SER A 719 51.32 -22.89 63.14
C SER A 719 52.73 -22.35 63.38
N ASP A 720 52.93 -21.03 63.48
CA ASP A 720 54.24 -20.38 63.69
C ASP A 720 54.54 -20.04 65.16
N LYS A 721 53.89 -20.70 66.13
CA LYS A 721 54.10 -20.42 67.57
C LYS A 721 54.60 -21.59 68.42
N ASP A 722 54.92 -22.75 67.83
CA ASP A 722 55.35 -23.93 68.60
C ASP A 722 56.76 -24.47 68.26
N GLU A 723 57.60 -23.76 67.51
CA GLU A 723 59.02 -24.15 67.31
C GLU A 723 59.96 -22.95 67.46
N ASP A 724 60.40 -22.67 68.70
CA ASP A 724 61.78 -22.25 69.05
C ASP A 724 61.87 -21.84 70.54
N ASP A 725 62.18 -22.79 71.43
CA ASP A 725 62.75 -22.51 72.76
C ASP A 725 63.97 -23.42 73.01
N PRO A 726 65.21 -22.96 72.75
CA PRO A 726 66.41 -23.69 73.11
C PRO A 726 66.95 -23.14 74.44
N GLY A 727 66.49 -23.68 75.57
CA GLY A 727 67.18 -23.41 76.81
C GLY A 727 66.51 -23.81 78.13
N LYS A 728 66.55 -25.10 78.49
CA LYS A 728 66.86 -25.50 79.87
C LYS A 728 67.27 -26.96 80.02
N ARG A 729 68.53 -27.11 80.42
CA ARG A 729 69.20 -28.31 80.94
C ARG A 729 68.53 -28.83 82.21
N THR A 730 68.32 -30.16 82.23
CA THR A 730 68.60 -31.12 83.32
C THR A 730 68.73 -30.61 84.78
N LYS A 731 67.91 -31.18 85.68
CA LYS A 731 68.35 -32.01 86.82
C LYS A 731 67.18 -32.68 87.54
N MET A 732 67.39 -33.98 87.83
CA MET A 732 66.57 -34.99 88.52
C MET A 732 65.38 -35.57 87.75
#